data_AF-A0A6P5S9C4-F1
#
_entry.id   AF-A0A6P5S9C4-F1
#
_cell.length_a   1.000
_cell.length_b   1.000
_cell.length_c   1.000
_cell.angle_alpha   90.00
_cell.angle_beta   90.00
_cell.angle_gamma   90.00
#
_symmetry.space_group_name_H-M   'P 1'
#
loop_
_entity.id
_entity.type
_entity.pdbx_description
1 polymer ?
#
loop_
_entity_poly.entity_id
_entity_poly.type
_entity_poly.pdbx_seq_one_letter_code
_entity_poly.pdbx_strand_id
1 'polypeptide(L)'
;MADYAPLLNGVDHPATIPVKPPRIASLDVFRGLCVFLMMLVDYGGSIFPIIAHSPWNGLHLADFVMPFFLFIAGVSLALVYKKVANRTEATWKAVLKALKLFLLGVLLQGGYFHGVTSLTFGVDIERIRWFGILQRIALGYIVAALCEIWLSRQTWGEVAFFRSYYWHWCVIFSLSAIYAGLLYGLYVPDWEFKASTPTSMLPSNDSFVYLVKCSVRGDLGPACNSAGMIDRCILGVDHLYLKPVYRNLKECNLSADGGVPESSPPWCHAPFDPEGILSSLTAAVTCIIGLQYGHILAHIEDHNGRLNAWSLFSVSIFVLGSFLAFIGIPVNKSLYTISYMLITSASAGITFCALYLLIDVYGYRCITSVLEWMGIHSLSIFVLVTSNLAIIAIQGLYWSDPENNIVMSEEGQAHHHGKDYVDPPPAPLIDSDELKRWSFYRALIAEFIATLLFLYITVSTVIGHKAQSGPCDGVGLLGIAWAFGGMIFVLVYCTAGISGGHINPAVTFGLFLARKVSLIRAVAYIVAQSLGAIAGVGLVKAIQKHNYNSLGGGANSVSQGYSKGTALGAEIIGTFVLVYTVFSATDPKRSARDSHVPVLAPLPIGFAVFIVHLATIPITGTGINPARSFGAAVIYNHEKVWDDHWIFWVGPFIGALAAAAYHQYILRAAAIKALGSFRSNPTN
;
A
#
# COMPACT_ATOMS: atom_id res chain seq x y z
N MET A 1 51.52 -8.10 44.01
CA MET A 1 52.93 -8.48 43.78
C MET A 1 52.92 -9.73 42.93
N ALA A 2 53.73 -9.77 41.86
CA ALA A 2 54.01 -10.87 40.93
C ALA A 2 53.06 -11.09 39.73
N ASP A 3 53.20 -10.23 38.71
CA ASP A 3 53.92 -10.45 37.42
C ASP A 3 53.89 -11.76 36.59
N TYR A 4 53.64 -11.50 35.29
CA TYR A 4 54.16 -12.04 34.01
C TYR A 4 53.77 -13.41 33.41
N ALA A 5 53.42 -13.29 32.11
CA ALA A 5 53.01 -14.30 31.11
C ALA A 5 54.17 -15.16 30.57
N PRO A 6 53.87 -16.11 29.67
CA PRO A 6 54.14 -15.80 28.25
C PRO A 6 53.10 -16.31 27.23
N LEU A 7 53.03 -15.55 26.13
CA LEU A 7 52.40 -15.84 24.84
C LEU A 7 52.85 -17.19 24.25
N LEU A 8 51.93 -17.98 23.70
CA LEU A 8 52.18 -18.87 22.55
C LEU A 8 50.87 -19.22 21.82
N ASN A 9 50.87 -18.90 20.52
CA ASN A 9 50.15 -19.49 19.39
C ASN A 9 48.65 -19.24 19.21
N GLY A 10 48.36 -18.45 18.18
CA GLY A 10 47.06 -18.29 17.56
C GLY A 10 46.52 -19.61 17.02
N VAL A 11 45.35 -19.95 17.54
CA VAL A 11 44.35 -20.74 16.83
C VAL A 11 43.16 -19.82 16.72
N ASP A 12 42.82 -19.43 15.50
CA ASP A 12 41.61 -18.66 15.21
C ASP A 12 40.40 -19.45 15.72
N HIS A 13 39.90 -19.09 16.89
CA HIS A 13 38.57 -19.50 17.30
C HIS A 13 37.59 -18.93 16.27
N PRO A 14 36.73 -19.76 15.65
CA PRO A 14 35.70 -19.23 14.76
C PRO A 14 34.87 -18.23 15.55
N ALA A 15 34.78 -17.00 15.04
CA ALA A 15 33.97 -15.94 15.60
C ALA A 15 32.59 -16.51 15.94
N THR A 16 32.29 -16.62 17.23
CA THR A 16 30.97 -17.03 17.69
C THR A 16 29.98 -16.01 17.15
N ILE A 17 29.19 -16.46 16.16
CA ILE A 17 28.09 -15.68 15.60
C ILE A 17 27.27 -15.20 16.80
N PRO A 18 27.09 -13.88 17.01
CA PRO A 18 26.29 -13.41 18.12
C PRO A 18 24.88 -13.97 17.96
N VAL A 19 24.55 -14.97 18.79
CA VAL A 19 23.22 -15.56 18.85
C VAL A 19 22.28 -14.43 19.22
N LYS A 20 21.46 -14.00 18.25
CA LYS A 20 20.44 -12.99 18.51
C LYS A 20 19.57 -13.49 19.66
N PRO A 21 19.29 -12.66 20.68
CA PRO A 21 18.45 -13.10 21.78
C PRO A 21 17.09 -13.59 21.24
N PRO A 22 16.53 -14.66 21.84
CA PRO A 22 15.28 -15.24 21.38
C PRO A 22 14.18 -14.18 21.38
N ARG A 23 13.48 -14.08 20.25
CA ARG A 23 12.35 -13.17 20.07
C ARG A 23 11.16 -13.67 20.92
N ILE A 24 10.44 -12.75 21.55
CA ILE A 24 9.30 -13.09 22.41
C ILE A 24 8.08 -13.34 21.52
N ALA A 25 7.62 -14.60 21.46
CA ALA A 25 6.59 -15.02 20.52
C ALA A 25 5.23 -14.39 20.81
N SER A 26 4.86 -14.23 22.09
CA SER A 26 3.59 -13.58 22.48
C SER A 26 3.46 -12.13 21.99
N LEU A 27 4.58 -11.41 21.88
CA LEU A 27 4.60 -10.03 21.39
C LEU A 27 4.26 -9.96 19.91
N ASP A 28 4.83 -10.86 19.10
CA ASP A 28 4.53 -10.93 17.67
C ASP A 28 3.11 -11.47 17.44
N VAL A 29 2.66 -12.48 18.20
CA VAL A 29 1.27 -12.96 18.14
C VAL A 29 0.26 -11.87 18.51
N PHE A 30 0.53 -11.06 19.54
CA PHE A 30 -0.36 -9.94 19.90
C PHE A 30 -0.48 -8.94 18.75
N ARG A 31 0.63 -8.58 18.10
CA ARG A 31 0.61 -7.70 16.91
C ARG A 31 -0.20 -8.34 15.77
N GLY A 32 -0.02 -9.63 15.53
CA GLY A 32 -0.79 -10.37 14.52
C GLY A 32 -2.28 -10.40 14.81
N LEU A 33 -2.66 -10.58 16.08
CA LEU A 33 -4.05 -10.47 16.54
C LEU A 33 -4.63 -9.09 16.24
N CYS A 34 -3.87 -8.01 16.45
CA CYS A 34 -4.33 -6.66 16.13
C CYS A 34 -4.60 -6.49 14.62
N VAL A 35 -3.71 -7.01 13.77
CA VAL A 35 -3.88 -6.98 12.30
C VAL A 35 -5.08 -7.82 11.88
N PHE A 36 -5.25 -9.00 12.47
CA PHE A 36 -6.39 -9.87 12.20
C PHE A 36 -7.72 -9.20 12.59
N LEU A 37 -7.80 -8.62 13.80
CA LEU A 37 -9.00 -7.92 14.27
C LEU A 37 -9.31 -6.69 13.40
N MET A 38 -8.29 -5.94 12.99
CA MET A 38 -8.46 -4.82 12.05
C MET A 38 -9.12 -5.30 10.75
N MET A 39 -8.59 -6.36 10.12
CA MET A 39 -9.19 -6.93 8.91
C MET A 39 -10.63 -7.42 9.16
N LEU A 40 -10.85 -8.14 10.26
CA LEU A 40 -12.18 -8.66 10.61
C LEU A 40 -13.22 -7.55 10.74
N VAL A 41 -12.85 -6.43 11.35
CA VAL A 41 -13.74 -5.30 11.60
C VAL A 41 -13.96 -4.47 10.33
N ASP A 42 -12.90 -4.21 9.56
CA ASP A 42 -12.98 -3.42 8.33
C ASP A 42 -13.89 -4.09 7.28
N TYR A 43 -13.90 -5.43 7.23
CA TYR A 43 -14.72 -6.19 6.27
C TYR A 43 -16.00 -6.77 6.85
N GLY A 44 -16.00 -7.17 8.11
CA GLY A 44 -17.19 -7.74 8.77
C GLY A 44 -18.12 -6.70 9.39
N GLY A 45 -17.62 -5.48 9.63
CA GLY A 45 -18.37 -4.42 10.33
C GLY A 45 -19.65 -3.98 9.63
N SER A 46 -19.69 -3.98 8.29
CA SER A 46 -20.92 -3.65 7.55
C SER A 46 -22.01 -4.71 7.72
N ILE A 47 -21.63 -5.98 7.79
CA ILE A 47 -22.55 -7.12 7.90
C ILE A 47 -23.07 -7.28 9.33
N PHE A 48 -22.20 -7.05 10.32
CA PHE A 48 -22.49 -7.32 11.72
C PHE A 48 -22.28 -6.03 12.56
N PRO A 49 -23.36 -5.28 12.87
CA PRO A 49 -23.27 -4.04 13.64
C PRO A 49 -22.60 -4.16 15.02
N ILE A 50 -22.61 -5.37 15.62
CA ILE A 50 -21.97 -5.67 16.92
C ILE A 50 -20.43 -5.64 16.82
N ILE A 51 -19.86 -5.98 15.67
CA ILE A 51 -18.41 -5.92 15.44
C ILE A 51 -17.96 -4.61 14.77
N ALA A 52 -18.90 -3.77 14.34
CA ALA A 52 -18.64 -2.42 13.82
C ALA A 52 -18.29 -1.44 14.93
N HIS A 53 -17.84 -0.23 14.58
CA HIS A 53 -17.61 0.84 15.56
C HIS A 53 -18.90 1.30 16.25
N SER A 54 -18.81 1.61 17.54
CA SER A 54 -19.91 2.29 18.24
C SER A 54 -20.15 3.68 17.61
N PRO A 55 -21.41 4.10 17.38
CA PRO A 55 -21.69 5.38 16.71
C PRO A 55 -21.12 6.61 17.41
N TRP A 56 -21.10 6.60 18.75
CA TRP A 56 -20.52 7.69 19.54
C TRP A 56 -20.03 7.22 20.91
N ASN A 57 -20.96 6.97 21.83
CA ASN A 57 -20.68 6.43 23.16
C ASN A 57 -20.89 4.92 23.16
N GLY A 58 -20.03 4.20 23.88
CA GLY A 58 -20.07 2.75 23.97
C GLY A 58 -18.75 2.12 23.56
N LEU A 59 -18.75 0.79 23.49
CA LEU A 59 -17.57 0.02 23.18
C LEU A 59 -17.99 -1.24 22.42
N HIS A 60 -17.60 -1.33 21.15
CA HIS A 60 -17.74 -2.52 20.31
C HIS A 60 -16.37 -3.16 20.03
N LEU A 61 -16.35 -4.33 19.40
CA LEU A 61 -15.09 -5.05 19.09
C LEU A 61 -14.10 -4.20 18.29
N ALA A 62 -14.61 -3.46 17.30
CA ALA A 62 -13.86 -2.52 16.47
C ALA A 62 -13.05 -1.50 17.27
N ASP A 63 -13.58 -1.08 18.41
CA ASP A 63 -13.03 0.03 19.18
C ASP A 63 -11.75 -0.39 19.93
N PHE A 64 -11.48 -1.69 20.10
CA PHE A 64 -10.26 -2.18 20.75
C PHE A 64 -9.01 -2.19 19.86
N VAL A 65 -9.18 -2.20 18.53
CA VAL A 65 -8.10 -2.44 17.56
C VAL A 65 -6.98 -1.41 17.70
N MET A 66 -7.31 -0.12 17.67
CA MET A 66 -6.31 0.95 17.70
C MET A 66 -5.58 1.07 19.05
N PRO A 67 -6.27 1.07 20.21
CA PRO A 67 -5.59 1.02 21.51
C PRO A 67 -4.63 -0.18 21.66
N PHE A 68 -4.99 -1.35 21.12
CA PHE A 68 -4.14 -2.55 21.17
C PHE A 68 -2.85 -2.35 20.36
N PHE A 69 -2.93 -1.74 19.17
CA PHE A 69 -1.75 -1.37 18.38
C PHE A 69 -0.83 -0.38 19.10
N LEU A 70 -1.38 0.66 19.71
CA LEU A 70 -0.62 1.66 20.47
C LEU A 70 0.06 1.03 21.69
N PHE A 71 -0.67 0.18 22.42
CA PHE A 71 -0.16 -0.52 23.59
C PHE A 71 1.03 -1.41 23.23
N ILE A 72 0.90 -2.27 22.22
CA ILE A 72 1.97 -3.20 21.83
C ILE A 72 3.17 -2.47 21.20
N ALA A 73 2.95 -1.34 20.52
CA ALA A 73 4.02 -0.45 20.07
C ALA A 73 4.85 0.08 21.26
N GLY A 74 4.18 0.45 22.35
CA GLY A 74 4.80 0.82 23.62
C GLY A 74 5.62 -0.30 24.25
N VAL A 75 5.05 -1.51 24.41
CA VAL A 75 5.75 -2.69 24.98
C VAL A 75 7.06 -2.95 24.25
N SER A 76 7.02 -2.85 22.92
CA SER A 76 8.15 -3.10 22.04
C SER A 76 9.29 -2.08 22.23
N LEU A 77 8.95 -0.87 22.64
CA LEU A 77 9.87 0.25 22.77
C LEU A 77 10.86 0.07 23.93
N ALA A 78 10.37 -0.44 25.06
CA ALA A 78 11.19 -0.76 26.23
C ALA A 78 12.27 -1.79 25.89
N LEU A 79 11.97 -2.74 24.99
CA LEU A 79 12.94 -3.74 24.54
C LEU A 79 13.99 -3.15 23.60
N VAL A 80 13.57 -2.24 22.70
CA VAL A 80 14.45 -1.59 21.72
C VAL A 80 15.44 -0.64 22.40
N TYR A 81 14.98 0.16 23.35
CA TYR A 81 15.81 1.16 24.04
C TYR A 81 16.33 0.69 25.40
N LYS A 82 16.26 -0.61 25.72
CA LYS A 82 16.78 -1.20 26.96
C LYS A 82 18.23 -0.81 27.28
N LYS A 83 19.07 -0.62 26.24
CA LYS A 83 20.47 -0.18 26.37
C LYS A 83 20.78 0.92 25.35
N VAL A 84 20.57 2.18 25.73
CA VAL A 84 20.95 3.33 24.90
C VAL A 84 22.39 3.76 25.22
N ALA A 85 23.32 3.49 24.29
CA ALA A 85 24.70 3.94 24.42
C ALA A 85 24.87 5.44 24.12
N ASN A 86 24.17 5.96 23.10
CA ASN A 86 24.18 7.38 22.73
C ASN A 86 22.74 7.90 22.54
N ARG A 87 22.35 8.89 23.36
CA ARG A 87 20.99 9.43 23.40
C ARG A 87 20.63 10.24 22.15
N THR A 88 21.59 10.97 21.57
CA THR A 88 21.33 11.80 20.38
C THR A 88 21.06 10.93 19.15
N GLU A 89 21.91 9.92 18.94
CA GLU A 89 21.75 8.95 17.86
C GLU A 89 20.45 8.14 18.01
N ALA A 90 20.11 7.71 19.23
CA ALA A 90 18.85 7.04 19.50
C ALA A 90 17.64 7.94 19.20
N THR A 91 17.71 9.22 19.59
CA THR A 91 16.66 10.22 19.30
C THR A 91 16.48 10.40 17.80
N TRP A 92 17.58 10.55 17.05
CA TRP A 92 17.53 10.71 15.61
C TRP A 92 16.91 9.50 14.90
N LYS A 93 17.27 8.27 15.31
CA LYS A 93 16.64 7.04 14.80
C LYS A 93 15.15 6.97 15.12
N ALA A 94 14.73 7.37 16.32
CA ALA A 94 13.34 7.44 16.70
C ALA A 94 12.55 8.42 15.81
N VAL A 95 13.09 9.63 15.62
CA VAL A 95 12.50 10.68 14.77
C VAL A 95 12.38 10.20 13.33
N LEU A 96 13.45 9.64 12.74
CA LEU A 96 13.41 9.13 11.37
C LEU A 96 12.37 8.01 11.19
N LYS A 97 12.22 7.13 12.18
CA LYS A 97 11.21 6.07 12.13
C LYS A 97 9.79 6.64 12.21
N ALA A 98 9.55 7.58 13.12
CA ALA A 98 8.26 8.26 13.24
C ALA A 98 7.91 9.03 11.96
N LEU A 99 8.87 9.76 11.38
CA LEU A 99 8.69 10.49 10.12
C LEU A 99 8.36 9.55 8.95
N LYS A 100 9.08 8.43 8.81
CA LYS A 100 8.78 7.42 7.77
C LYS A 100 7.37 6.85 7.91
N LEU A 101 6.95 6.52 9.14
CA LEU A 101 5.60 6.03 9.41
C LEU A 101 4.52 7.09 9.12
N PHE A 102 4.78 8.35 9.49
CA PHE A 102 3.88 9.47 9.24
C PHE A 102 3.70 9.71 7.74
N LEU A 103 4.80 9.82 6.98
CA LEU A 103 4.76 10.02 5.53
C LEU A 103 4.10 8.84 4.79
N LEU A 104 4.36 7.61 5.23
CA LEU A 104 3.68 6.43 4.70
C LEU A 104 2.16 6.51 4.96
N GLY A 105 1.75 6.96 6.15
CA GLY A 105 0.35 7.21 6.49
C GLY A 105 -0.32 8.20 5.56
N VAL A 106 0.31 9.36 5.36
CA VAL A 106 -0.20 10.41 4.45
C VAL A 106 -0.31 9.88 3.02
N LEU A 107 0.66 9.10 2.55
CA LEU A 107 0.64 8.51 1.20
C LEU A 107 -0.52 7.51 1.02
N LEU A 108 -0.74 6.63 1.98
CA LEU A 108 -1.82 5.62 1.91
C LEU A 108 -3.20 6.28 2.03
N GLN A 109 -3.33 7.28 2.90
CA GLN A 109 -4.59 7.93 3.21
C GLN A 109 -4.97 9.05 2.23
N GLY A 110 -3.99 9.70 1.61
CA GLY A 110 -4.19 10.71 0.57
C GLY A 110 -4.76 10.16 -0.74
N GLY A 111 -5.08 8.87 -0.80
CA GLY A 111 -5.69 8.27 -1.98
C GLY A 111 -4.70 8.02 -3.11
N TYR A 112 -3.40 7.90 -2.86
CA TYR A 112 -2.46 7.54 -3.94
C TYR A 112 -2.86 6.22 -4.64
N PHE A 113 -3.49 5.32 -3.88
CA PHE A 113 -4.17 4.13 -4.38
C PHE A 113 -5.69 4.30 -4.15
N HIS A 114 -6.38 4.86 -5.14
CA HIS A 114 -7.84 4.97 -5.09
C HIS A 114 -8.50 3.58 -5.16
N GLY A 115 -9.70 3.45 -4.59
CA GLY A 115 -10.54 2.26 -4.73
C GLY A 115 -10.84 1.96 -6.20
N VAL A 116 -11.23 0.71 -6.48
CA VAL A 116 -11.44 0.14 -7.83
C VAL A 116 -12.39 0.97 -8.72
N THR A 117 -13.18 1.85 -8.11
CA THR A 117 -14.22 2.69 -8.73
C THR A 117 -13.80 4.15 -8.99
N SER A 118 -12.69 4.65 -8.43
CA SER A 118 -12.23 6.03 -8.64
C SER A 118 -10.96 6.08 -9.50
N LEU A 119 -11.05 6.78 -10.62
CA LEU A 119 -10.08 6.79 -11.72
C LEU A 119 -9.18 8.05 -11.72
N THR A 120 -9.20 8.83 -10.64
CA THR A 120 -8.28 9.96 -10.43
C THR A 120 -6.98 9.44 -9.84
N PHE A 121 -5.90 9.44 -10.63
CA PHE A 121 -4.57 9.12 -10.10
C PHE A 121 -3.93 10.39 -9.53
N GLY A 122 -3.61 10.40 -8.23
CA GLY A 122 -3.04 11.55 -7.53
C GLY A 122 -3.62 11.73 -6.13
N VAL A 123 -3.04 12.63 -5.35
CA VAL A 123 -3.57 13.05 -4.05
C VAL A 123 -4.19 14.41 -4.24
N ASP A 124 -5.48 14.56 -3.94
CA ASP A 124 -6.10 15.88 -3.87
C ASP A 124 -5.53 16.62 -2.66
N ILE A 125 -4.61 17.55 -2.94
CA ILE A 125 -3.92 18.32 -1.89
C ILE A 125 -4.91 19.21 -1.14
N GLU A 126 -5.98 19.68 -1.79
CA GLU A 126 -6.99 20.54 -1.17
C GLU A 126 -7.90 19.76 -0.22
N ARG A 127 -8.00 18.43 -0.38
CA ARG A 127 -8.85 17.55 0.45
C ARG A 127 -8.07 16.44 1.16
N ILE A 128 -6.75 16.57 1.25
CA ILE A 128 -5.91 15.53 1.85
C ILE A 128 -6.21 15.42 3.34
N ARG A 129 -6.44 14.20 3.83
CA ARG A 129 -6.60 13.96 5.27
C ARG A 129 -5.24 13.82 5.95
N TRP A 130 -4.86 14.83 6.74
CA TRP A 130 -3.54 14.91 7.38
C TRP A 130 -3.35 13.90 8.52
N PHE A 131 -4.41 13.61 9.28
CA PHE A 131 -4.36 12.75 10.45
C PHE A 131 -5.10 11.43 10.20
N GLY A 132 -4.47 10.33 10.62
CA GLY A 132 -5.00 8.98 10.47
C GLY A 132 -4.27 8.00 11.37
N ILE A 133 -4.55 6.72 11.18
CA ILE A 133 -4.11 5.64 12.08
C ILE A 133 -2.58 5.61 12.20
N LEU A 134 -1.85 5.62 11.09
CA LEU A 134 -0.38 5.55 11.09
C LEU A 134 0.27 6.81 11.68
N GLN A 135 -0.29 7.98 11.42
CA GLN A 135 0.17 9.26 11.95
C GLN A 135 0.01 9.28 13.47
N ARG A 136 -1.11 8.78 13.98
CA ARG A 136 -1.35 8.66 15.42
C ARG A 136 -0.42 7.66 16.09
N ILE A 137 -0.15 6.52 15.45
CA ILE A 137 0.89 5.57 15.93
C ILE A 137 2.26 6.24 15.94
N ALA A 138 2.61 7.01 14.90
CA ALA A 138 3.89 7.72 14.82
C ALA A 138 4.05 8.75 15.95
N LEU A 139 3.00 9.52 16.24
CA LEU A 139 2.97 10.48 17.35
C LEU A 139 3.07 9.80 18.72
N GLY A 140 2.30 8.74 18.95
CA GLY A 140 2.40 7.97 20.19
C GLY A 140 3.77 7.31 20.37
N TYR A 141 4.35 6.81 19.28
CA TYR A 141 5.69 6.22 19.26
C TYR A 141 6.77 7.23 19.62
N ILE A 142 6.79 8.42 19.00
CA ILE A 142 7.85 9.40 19.25
C ILE A 142 7.78 9.96 20.67
N VAL A 143 6.58 10.23 21.20
CA VAL A 143 6.41 10.70 22.58
C VAL A 143 6.93 9.66 23.57
N ALA A 144 6.49 8.40 23.44
CA ALA A 144 6.97 7.33 24.31
C ALA A 144 8.48 7.09 24.18
N ALA A 145 9.05 7.24 22.97
CA ALA A 145 10.47 7.02 22.73
C ALA A 145 11.32 8.13 23.38
N LEU A 146 10.87 9.38 23.29
CA LEU A 146 11.53 10.51 23.94
C LEU A 146 11.45 10.38 25.47
N CYS A 147 10.31 9.94 26.01
CA CYS A 147 10.20 9.60 27.43
C CYS A 147 11.25 8.56 27.83
N GLU A 148 11.34 7.45 27.10
CA GLU A 148 12.29 6.38 27.43
C GLU A 148 13.76 6.82 27.33
N ILE A 149 14.12 7.57 26.30
CA ILE A 149 15.52 7.97 26.05
C ILE A 149 16.00 9.02 27.07
N TRP A 150 15.15 9.98 27.43
CA TRP A 150 15.55 11.16 28.20
C TRP A 150 15.13 11.13 29.66
N LEU A 151 13.99 10.52 29.99
CA LEU A 151 13.39 10.56 31.33
C LEU A 151 13.64 9.27 32.14
N SER A 152 14.07 8.18 31.49
CA SER A 152 14.45 6.95 32.17
C SER A 152 15.73 7.15 33.00
N ARG A 153 15.62 6.96 34.32
CA ARG A 153 16.74 7.04 35.26
C ARG A 153 16.95 5.65 35.85
N GLN A 154 17.99 4.96 35.39
CA GLN A 154 18.21 3.55 35.73
C GLN A 154 18.87 3.43 37.12
N THR A 155 18.06 3.39 38.17
CA THR A 155 18.49 3.09 39.55
C THR A 155 18.11 1.67 39.93
N TRP A 156 19.07 0.89 40.40
CA TRP A 156 18.95 -0.57 40.58
C TRP A 156 18.36 -0.90 41.96
N GLY A 157 17.21 -1.61 42.01
CA GLY A 157 16.56 -2.13 43.23
C GLY A 157 15.07 -2.45 43.07
N GLU A 158 14.51 -3.43 43.81
CA GLU A 158 13.11 -3.90 43.67
C GLU A 158 12.07 -2.85 44.11
N VAL A 159 12.33 -2.09 45.18
CA VAL A 159 11.50 -0.95 45.62
C VAL A 159 11.67 0.27 44.69
N ALA A 160 12.62 0.20 43.73
CA ALA A 160 12.97 1.29 42.84
C ALA A 160 12.22 1.28 41.50
N PHE A 161 11.35 0.30 41.18
CA PHE A 161 10.66 0.26 39.88
C PHE A 161 9.77 1.50 39.64
N PHE A 162 8.82 1.76 40.53
CA PHE A 162 7.93 2.93 40.43
C PHE A 162 8.70 4.27 40.57
N ARG A 163 9.78 4.28 41.36
CA ARG A 163 10.63 5.47 41.55
C ARG A 163 11.51 5.76 40.34
N SER A 164 11.96 4.73 39.61
CA SER A 164 12.82 4.85 38.42
C SER A 164 12.05 5.37 37.20
N TYR A 165 10.74 5.13 37.13
CA TYR A 165 9.86 5.60 36.06
C TYR A 165 8.89 6.72 36.48
N TYR A 166 9.17 7.40 37.59
CA TYR A 166 8.35 8.50 38.12
C TYR A 166 8.05 9.57 37.05
N TRP A 167 9.05 9.94 36.25
CA TRP A 167 8.87 10.93 35.19
C TRP A 167 7.93 10.47 34.06
N HIS A 168 7.83 9.17 33.78
CA HIS A 168 6.85 8.66 32.81
C HIS A 168 5.42 8.87 33.33
N TRP A 169 5.20 8.64 34.62
CA TRP A 169 3.92 8.91 35.29
C TRP A 169 3.57 10.40 35.27
N CYS A 170 4.54 11.28 35.56
CA CYS A 170 4.33 12.72 35.43
C CYS A 170 3.86 13.09 34.02
N VAL A 171 4.50 12.56 32.96
CA VAL A 171 4.08 12.82 31.57
C VAL A 171 2.67 12.29 31.31
N ILE A 172 2.32 11.08 31.78
CA ILE A 172 0.96 10.53 31.66
C ILE A 172 -0.07 11.48 32.28
N PHE A 173 0.16 11.94 33.51
CA PHE A 173 -0.75 12.84 34.20
C PHE A 173 -0.81 14.22 33.53
N SER A 174 0.33 14.78 33.11
CA SER A 174 0.38 16.07 32.41
C SER A 174 -0.37 16.02 31.08
N LEU A 175 -0.15 15.01 30.24
CA LEU A 175 -0.86 14.86 28.97
C LEU A 175 -2.36 14.65 29.18
N SER A 176 -2.76 13.85 30.18
CA SER A 176 -4.16 13.62 30.51
C SER A 176 -4.84 14.89 31.05
N ALA A 177 -4.14 15.68 31.86
CA ALA A 177 -4.62 16.96 32.39
C ALA A 177 -4.78 18.01 31.30
N ILE A 178 -3.80 18.12 30.38
CA ILE A 178 -3.90 19.00 29.20
C ILE A 178 -5.09 18.59 28.33
N TYR A 179 -5.23 17.29 28.04
CA TYR A 179 -6.36 16.77 27.30
C TYR A 179 -7.70 17.12 27.96
N ALA A 180 -7.86 16.85 29.27
CA ALA A 180 -9.09 17.17 29.99
C ALA A 180 -9.36 18.67 30.05
N GLY A 181 -8.33 19.49 30.29
CA GLY A 181 -8.45 20.95 30.32
C GLY A 181 -8.90 21.53 28.98
N LEU A 182 -8.38 21.01 27.86
CA LEU A 182 -8.81 21.42 26.52
C LEU A 182 -10.20 20.89 26.19
N LEU A 183 -10.47 19.61 26.50
CA LEU A 183 -11.75 18.97 26.18
C LEU A 183 -12.92 19.67 26.88
N TYR A 184 -12.80 19.88 28.19
CA TYR A 184 -13.89 20.42 29.02
C TYR A 184 -13.84 21.96 29.16
N GLY A 185 -12.66 22.56 29.06
CA GLY A 185 -12.47 23.97 29.34
C GLY A 185 -12.63 24.90 28.14
N LEU A 186 -12.41 24.44 26.90
CA LEU A 186 -12.45 25.28 25.72
C LEU A 186 -13.89 25.66 25.32
N TYR A 187 -14.09 26.91 24.92
CA TYR A 187 -15.37 27.41 24.40
C TYR A 187 -15.50 27.11 22.91
N VAL A 188 -16.61 26.49 22.54
CA VAL A 188 -16.93 26.15 21.15
C VAL A 188 -17.97 27.14 20.62
N PRO A 189 -17.58 28.06 19.72
CA PRO A 189 -18.52 28.98 19.09
C PRO A 189 -19.39 28.26 18.05
N ASP A 190 -20.47 28.93 17.64
CA ASP A 190 -21.26 28.54 16.48
C ASP A 190 -20.38 28.53 15.22
N TRP A 191 -20.66 27.63 14.29
CA TRP A 191 -19.83 27.44 13.11
C TRP A 191 -20.62 27.00 11.89
N GLU A 192 -20.06 27.26 10.70
CA GLU A 192 -20.67 26.91 9.43
C GLU A 192 -19.73 26.12 8.53
N PHE A 193 -20.29 25.32 7.63
CA PHE A 193 -19.54 24.59 6.61
C PHE A 193 -20.36 24.41 5.33
N LYS A 194 -19.65 24.15 4.22
CA LYS A 194 -20.25 23.88 2.91
C LYS A 194 -20.20 22.37 2.64
N ALA A 195 -21.32 21.79 2.23
CA ALA A 195 -21.35 20.41 1.75
C ALA A 195 -22.03 20.32 0.38
N SER A 196 -21.53 19.41 -0.46
CA SER A 196 -22.06 19.13 -1.79
C SER A 196 -22.94 17.88 -1.71
N THR A 197 -24.22 17.99 -2.07
CA THR A 197 -25.16 16.85 -2.10
C THR A 197 -24.86 15.93 -3.29
N PRO A 198 -24.79 14.60 -3.12
CA PRO A 198 -24.63 13.66 -4.23
C PRO A 198 -25.97 13.31 -4.89
N THR A 199 -26.79 14.32 -5.23
CA THR A 199 -28.13 14.10 -5.81
C THR A 199 -28.42 15.08 -6.94
N SER A 200 -27.99 14.72 -8.16
CA SER A 200 -28.74 14.80 -9.43
C SER A 200 -27.79 14.86 -10.64
N MET A 201 -28.19 14.22 -11.74
CA MET A 201 -27.45 14.17 -13.01
C MET A 201 -27.50 15.50 -13.81
N LEU A 202 -27.38 16.64 -13.11
CA LEU A 202 -27.07 17.94 -13.72
C LEU A 202 -25.99 18.61 -12.86
N PRO A 203 -25.02 19.32 -13.47
CA PRO A 203 -24.09 20.14 -12.72
C PRO A 203 -24.83 21.39 -12.23
N SER A 204 -25.60 21.28 -11.14
CA SER A 204 -25.98 22.45 -10.35
C SER A 204 -24.89 22.72 -9.32
N ASN A 205 -24.34 23.92 -9.37
CA ASN A 205 -23.30 24.44 -8.49
C ASN A 205 -23.84 24.83 -7.09
N ASP A 206 -24.92 24.18 -6.63
CA ASP A 206 -25.58 24.55 -5.39
C ASP A 206 -24.83 23.94 -4.19
N SER A 207 -23.92 24.74 -3.63
CA SER A 207 -23.28 24.44 -2.35
C SER A 207 -24.18 24.89 -1.20
N PHE A 208 -24.69 23.94 -0.43
CA PHE A 208 -25.50 24.23 0.75
C PHE A 208 -24.59 24.63 1.91
N VAL A 209 -24.91 25.75 2.56
CA VAL A 209 -24.24 26.23 3.78
C VAL A 209 -25.03 25.76 4.99
N TYR A 210 -24.41 24.92 5.81
CA TYR A 210 -24.99 24.41 7.04
C TYR A 210 -24.47 25.21 8.25
N LEU A 211 -25.38 25.71 9.08
CA LEU A 211 -25.06 26.41 10.32
C LEU A 211 -25.29 25.50 11.53
N VAL A 212 -24.28 25.32 12.37
CA VAL A 212 -24.32 24.53 13.61
C VAL A 212 -24.23 25.46 14.81
N LYS A 213 -25.28 25.47 15.64
CA LYS A 213 -25.33 26.26 16.88
C LYS A 213 -24.79 25.46 18.06
N CYS A 214 -23.79 25.99 18.73
CA CYS A 214 -23.10 25.38 19.85
C CYS A 214 -23.08 26.32 21.05
N SER A 215 -22.25 27.36 21.01
CA SER A 215 -22.09 28.37 22.07
C SER A 215 -22.00 27.78 23.49
N VAL A 216 -21.20 26.72 23.65
CA VAL A 216 -21.09 25.91 24.90
C VAL A 216 -19.63 25.60 25.26
N ARG A 217 -19.41 25.20 26.52
CA ARG A 217 -18.16 24.61 27.02
C ARG A 217 -18.42 23.19 27.50
N GLY A 218 -17.45 22.31 27.28
CA GLY A 218 -17.47 20.94 27.82
C GLY A 218 -18.57 20.03 27.27
N ASP A 219 -19.16 20.38 26.13
CA ASP A 219 -20.05 19.47 25.40
C ASP A 219 -19.23 18.32 24.80
N LEU A 220 -19.71 17.09 24.98
CA LEU A 220 -19.09 15.87 24.44
C LEU A 220 -19.89 15.31 23.26
N GLY A 221 -20.87 16.06 22.75
CA GLY A 221 -21.67 15.69 21.60
C GLY A 221 -20.89 15.79 20.28
N PRO A 222 -21.35 15.14 19.21
CA PRO A 222 -20.67 15.13 17.91
C PRO A 222 -20.56 16.52 17.28
N ALA A 223 -21.51 17.43 17.56
CA ALA A 223 -21.59 18.74 16.93
C ALA A 223 -20.70 19.82 17.58
N CYS A 224 -20.60 19.81 18.91
CA CYS A 224 -20.14 20.96 19.70
C CYS A 224 -18.99 20.63 20.65
N ASN A 225 -18.31 19.51 20.42
CA ASN A 225 -17.11 19.17 21.17
C ASN A 225 -15.89 20.01 20.73
N SER A 226 -15.01 20.28 21.69
CA SER A 226 -13.79 21.05 21.49
C SER A 226 -12.72 20.30 20.69
N ALA A 227 -12.72 18.96 20.68
CA ALA A 227 -11.80 18.17 19.87
C ALA A 227 -11.99 18.48 18.38
N GLY A 228 -13.23 18.37 17.89
CA GLY A 228 -13.61 18.70 16.53
C GLY A 228 -13.47 20.19 16.22
N MET A 229 -13.61 21.09 17.21
CA MET A 229 -13.28 22.51 17.02
C MET A 229 -11.79 22.71 16.73
N ILE A 230 -10.91 22.11 17.53
CA ILE A 230 -9.45 22.22 17.36
C ILE A 230 -9.05 21.70 15.97
N ASP A 231 -9.58 20.54 15.58
CA ASP A 231 -9.25 19.95 14.28
C ASP A 231 -9.75 20.83 13.13
N ARG A 232 -10.96 21.41 13.21
CA ARG A 232 -11.48 22.36 12.20
C ARG A 232 -10.64 23.63 12.11
N CYS A 233 -10.18 24.16 13.23
CA CYS A 233 -9.38 25.40 13.26
C CYS A 233 -7.94 25.20 12.77
N ILE A 234 -7.32 24.06 13.07
CA ILE A 234 -5.90 23.81 12.75
C ILE A 234 -5.75 23.10 11.41
N LEU A 235 -6.54 22.06 11.16
CA LEU A 235 -6.44 21.24 9.95
C LEU A 235 -7.28 21.81 8.80
N GLY A 236 -8.37 22.51 9.10
CA GLY A 236 -9.35 22.95 8.12
C GLY A 236 -10.43 21.90 7.84
N VAL A 237 -11.65 22.35 7.53
CA VAL A 237 -12.83 21.48 7.38
C VAL A 237 -12.69 20.49 6.23
N ASP A 238 -12.05 20.90 5.13
CA ASP A 238 -11.87 20.09 3.91
C ASP A 238 -10.86 18.94 4.11
N HIS A 239 -10.05 19.00 5.16
CA HIS A 239 -9.04 18.00 5.49
C HIS A 239 -9.49 16.98 6.54
N LEU A 240 -10.75 17.08 7.00
CA LEU A 240 -11.34 16.16 7.97
C LEU A 240 -11.96 14.93 7.32
N TYR A 241 -12.18 13.89 8.11
CA TYR A 241 -12.81 12.67 7.61
C TYR A 241 -14.28 12.88 7.24
N LEU A 242 -14.60 12.62 5.97
CA LEU A 242 -15.90 12.93 5.36
C LEU A 242 -17.02 11.93 5.68
N LYS A 243 -16.73 10.75 6.23
CA LYS A 243 -17.73 9.71 6.55
C LYS A 243 -17.68 9.30 8.04
N PRO A 244 -17.94 10.22 8.99
CA PRO A 244 -17.81 9.91 10.43
C PRO A 244 -18.87 8.90 10.91
N VAL A 245 -18.49 8.07 11.90
CA VAL A 245 -19.32 6.96 12.41
C VAL A 245 -20.60 7.44 13.10
N TYR A 246 -20.63 8.67 13.62
CA TYR A 246 -21.84 9.23 14.25
C TYR A 246 -23.00 9.43 13.26
N ARG A 247 -22.78 9.33 11.94
CA ARG A 247 -23.88 9.28 10.97
C ARG A 247 -24.81 8.10 11.17
N ASN A 248 -24.34 7.05 11.84
CA ASN A 248 -25.15 5.90 12.23
C ASN A 248 -25.98 6.15 13.49
N LEU A 249 -25.92 7.35 14.08
CA LEU A 249 -26.83 7.73 15.17
C LEU A 249 -28.26 7.81 14.64
N LYS A 250 -29.22 7.46 15.50
CA LYS A 250 -30.66 7.49 15.17
C LYS A 250 -31.12 8.89 14.76
N GLU A 251 -30.49 9.95 15.28
CA GLU A 251 -30.84 11.34 14.91
C GLU A 251 -30.47 11.69 13.46
N CYS A 252 -29.51 10.98 12.86
CA CYS A 252 -29.07 11.19 11.48
C CYS A 252 -29.77 10.28 10.46
N ASN A 253 -30.84 9.56 10.90
CA ASN A 253 -31.67 8.58 10.17
C ASN A 253 -31.30 8.37 8.69
N LEU A 254 -30.44 7.39 8.42
CA LEU A 254 -29.94 7.09 7.08
C LEU A 254 -31.08 6.63 6.16
N SER A 255 -31.12 7.12 4.93
CA SER A 255 -32.01 6.61 3.89
C SER A 255 -31.63 5.17 3.50
N ALA A 256 -32.53 4.47 2.80
CA ALA A 256 -32.27 3.12 2.30
C ALA A 256 -31.03 3.04 1.37
N ASP A 257 -30.61 4.19 0.81
CA ASP A 257 -29.45 4.33 -0.06
C ASP A 257 -28.16 4.72 0.69
N GLY A 258 -28.18 4.76 2.03
CA GLY A 258 -27.02 5.09 2.88
C GLY A 258 -26.69 6.58 2.99
N GLY A 259 -27.56 7.48 2.48
CA GLY A 259 -27.42 8.93 2.56
C GLY A 259 -28.08 9.52 3.81
N VAL A 260 -27.57 10.66 4.30
CA VAL A 260 -28.23 11.44 5.37
C VAL A 260 -29.30 12.34 4.73
N PRO A 261 -30.57 12.29 5.16
CA PRO A 261 -31.63 13.16 4.65
C PRO A 261 -31.37 14.65 4.93
N GLU A 262 -31.92 15.54 4.08
CA GLU A 262 -31.86 16.99 4.30
C GLU A 262 -32.62 17.45 5.56
N SER A 263 -33.60 16.67 6.01
CA SER A 263 -34.36 16.94 7.24
C SER A 263 -33.58 16.67 8.53
N SER A 264 -32.40 16.05 8.44
CA SER A 264 -31.57 15.73 9.61
C SER A 264 -30.85 16.98 10.15
N PRO A 265 -30.44 16.96 11.43
CA PRO A 265 -29.68 18.07 12.01
C PRO A 265 -28.45 18.44 11.15
N PRO A 266 -28.12 19.74 11.00
CA PRO A 266 -27.02 20.20 10.14
C PRO A 266 -25.68 19.52 10.41
N TRP A 267 -25.39 19.21 11.68
CA TRP A 267 -24.15 18.54 12.08
C TRP A 267 -24.05 17.07 11.63
N CYS A 268 -25.13 16.41 11.21
CA CYS A 268 -25.06 15.05 10.63
C CYS A 268 -24.29 15.02 9.30
N HIS A 269 -24.29 16.15 8.58
CA HIS A 269 -23.56 16.33 7.32
C HIS A 269 -22.11 16.75 7.52
N ALA A 270 -21.74 17.15 8.75
CA ALA A 270 -20.40 17.62 9.04
C ALA A 270 -19.33 16.52 8.87
N PRO A 271 -18.10 16.89 8.48
CA PRO A 271 -16.97 16.00 8.61
C PRO A 271 -16.43 16.03 10.05
N PHE A 272 -15.78 14.95 10.48
CA PHE A 272 -15.19 14.85 11.81
C PHE A 272 -14.07 13.82 11.84
N ASP A 273 -12.92 14.18 12.40
CA ASP A 273 -11.77 13.29 12.47
C ASP A 273 -11.60 12.67 13.88
N PRO A 274 -11.84 11.35 14.05
CA PRO A 274 -11.64 10.70 15.35
C PRO A 274 -10.14 10.51 15.70
N GLU A 275 -9.25 10.64 14.71
CA GLU A 275 -7.79 10.47 14.86
C GLU A 275 -7.07 11.82 14.94
N GLY A 276 -7.79 12.90 15.25
CA GLY A 276 -7.31 14.28 15.27
C GLY A 276 -6.25 14.61 16.34
N ILE A 277 -5.98 15.89 16.47
CA ILE A 277 -4.84 16.42 17.25
C ILE A 277 -5.04 16.15 18.74
N LEU A 278 -6.22 16.46 19.27
CA LEU A 278 -6.48 16.34 20.71
C LEU A 278 -6.51 14.86 21.15
N SER A 279 -7.15 14.00 20.37
CA SER A 279 -7.22 12.55 20.66
C SER A 279 -5.84 11.88 20.53
N SER A 280 -4.90 12.45 19.75
CA SER A 280 -3.52 11.96 19.67
C SER A 280 -2.75 12.06 21.00
N LEU A 281 -3.13 12.96 21.91
CA LEU A 281 -2.50 13.07 23.25
C LEU A 281 -2.77 11.83 24.11
N THR A 282 -4.02 11.39 24.19
CA THR A 282 -4.42 10.21 24.96
C THR A 282 -3.98 8.90 24.29
N ALA A 283 -3.82 8.90 22.96
CA ALA A 283 -3.13 7.81 22.27
C ALA A 283 -1.64 7.70 22.64
N ALA A 284 -0.93 8.82 22.79
CA ALA A 284 0.44 8.80 23.29
C ALA A 284 0.52 8.24 24.72
N VAL A 285 -0.44 8.59 25.59
CA VAL A 285 -0.56 8.01 26.94
C VAL A 285 -0.76 6.49 26.87
N THR A 286 -1.60 5.98 25.96
CA THR A 286 -1.78 4.52 25.75
C THR A 286 -0.46 3.84 25.39
N CYS A 287 0.34 4.46 24.54
CA CYS A 287 1.68 3.98 24.18
C CYS A 287 2.63 3.96 25.40
N ILE A 288 2.62 5.00 26.25
CA ILE A 288 3.43 5.06 27.48
C ILE A 288 2.94 4.00 28.51
N ILE A 289 1.64 3.72 28.60
CA ILE A 289 1.14 2.61 29.44
C ILE A 289 1.69 1.28 28.93
N GLY A 290 1.66 1.03 27.63
CA GLY A 290 2.30 -0.15 27.02
C GLY A 290 3.80 -0.23 27.28
N LEU A 291 4.49 0.91 27.26
CA LEU A 291 5.91 1.00 27.62
C LEU A 291 6.15 0.42 29.03
N GLN A 292 5.31 0.74 30.02
CA GLN A 292 5.42 0.17 31.39
C GLN A 292 5.37 -1.37 31.41
N TYR A 293 4.53 -1.99 30.58
CA TYR A 293 4.49 -3.45 30.44
C TYR A 293 5.81 -4.01 29.88
N GLY A 294 6.39 -3.31 28.90
CA GLY A 294 7.71 -3.64 28.36
C GLY A 294 8.83 -3.50 29.39
N HIS A 295 8.74 -2.55 30.33
CA HIS A 295 9.69 -2.45 31.44
C HIS A 295 9.61 -3.64 32.37
N ILE A 296 8.40 -4.06 32.76
CA ILE A 296 8.17 -5.27 33.56
C ILE A 296 8.79 -6.49 32.85
N LEU A 297 8.55 -6.62 31.54
CA LEU A 297 9.12 -7.67 30.70
C LEU A 297 10.66 -7.67 30.68
N ALA A 298 11.26 -6.48 30.64
CA ALA A 298 12.70 -6.31 30.52
C ALA A 298 13.47 -6.50 31.84
N HIS A 299 12.84 -6.27 32.99
CA HIS A 299 13.49 -6.23 34.31
C HIS A 299 13.17 -7.42 35.21
N ILE A 300 11.94 -7.93 35.20
CA ILE A 300 11.56 -9.10 35.99
C ILE A 300 11.91 -10.33 35.16
N GLU A 301 12.72 -11.25 35.69
CA GLU A 301 13.08 -12.48 34.97
C GLU A 301 12.04 -13.59 35.16
N ASP A 302 11.39 -13.65 36.34
CA ASP A 302 10.41 -14.68 36.69
C ASP A 302 9.06 -14.51 35.98
N HIS A 303 8.49 -15.62 35.51
CA HIS A 303 7.19 -15.65 34.82
C HIS A 303 6.03 -15.29 35.75
N ASN A 304 6.03 -15.79 36.99
CA ASN A 304 4.95 -15.51 37.95
C ASN A 304 4.99 -14.05 38.40
N GLY A 305 6.18 -13.50 38.64
CA GLY A 305 6.39 -12.09 38.93
C GLY A 305 5.85 -11.17 37.82
N ARG A 306 6.16 -11.47 36.56
CA ARG A 306 5.63 -10.73 35.38
C ARG A 306 4.10 -10.77 35.34
N LEU A 307 3.51 -11.96 35.44
CA LEU A 307 2.06 -12.15 35.36
C LEU A 307 1.34 -11.45 36.51
N ASN A 308 1.86 -11.53 37.73
CA ASN A 308 1.26 -10.85 38.89
C ASN A 308 1.32 -9.33 38.74
N ALA A 309 2.47 -8.78 38.33
CA ALA A 309 2.63 -7.34 38.14
C ALA A 309 1.72 -6.81 37.02
N TRP A 310 1.70 -7.46 35.85
CA TRP A 310 0.83 -7.07 34.74
C TRP A 310 -0.66 -7.21 35.07
N SER A 311 -1.06 -8.28 35.76
CA SER A 311 -2.47 -8.50 36.13
C SER A 311 -2.94 -7.48 37.16
N LEU A 312 -2.15 -7.22 38.21
CA LEU A 312 -2.47 -6.19 39.20
C LEU A 312 -2.61 -4.82 38.52
N PHE A 313 -1.65 -4.48 37.67
CA PHE A 313 -1.65 -3.21 36.95
C PHE A 313 -2.84 -3.07 35.99
N SER A 314 -3.17 -4.12 35.24
CA SER A 314 -4.36 -4.17 34.37
C SER A 314 -5.65 -3.94 35.15
N VAL A 315 -5.84 -4.65 36.27
CA VAL A 315 -7.05 -4.57 37.09
C VAL A 315 -7.19 -3.19 37.71
N SER A 316 -6.10 -2.60 38.23
CA SER A 316 -6.12 -1.24 38.79
C SER A 316 -6.54 -0.19 37.76
N ILE A 317 -5.99 -0.26 36.53
CA ILE A 317 -6.36 0.66 35.45
C ILE A 317 -7.82 0.44 35.03
N PHE A 318 -8.28 -0.81 34.92
CA PHE A 318 -9.65 -1.14 34.55
C PHE A 318 -10.68 -0.58 35.55
N VAL A 319 -10.41 -0.76 36.85
CA VAL A 319 -11.26 -0.24 37.93
C VAL A 319 -11.30 1.29 37.89
N LEU A 320 -10.14 1.95 37.70
CA LEU A 320 -10.08 3.40 37.58
C LEU A 320 -10.86 3.92 36.36
N GLY A 321 -10.69 3.29 35.19
CA GLY A 321 -11.41 3.65 33.97
C GLY A 321 -12.92 3.47 34.11
N SER A 322 -13.35 2.36 34.74
CA SER A 322 -14.77 2.07 35.01
C SER A 322 -15.36 3.06 36.02
N PHE A 323 -14.60 3.45 37.04
CA PHE A 323 -15.01 4.47 38.01
C PHE A 323 -15.22 5.84 37.36
N LEU A 324 -14.31 6.25 36.45
CA LEU A 324 -14.48 7.49 35.69
C LEU A 324 -15.68 7.44 34.75
N ALA A 325 -15.94 6.28 34.13
CA ALA A 325 -17.14 6.07 33.32
C ALA A 325 -18.42 6.21 34.17
N PHE A 326 -18.40 5.68 35.39
CA PHE A 326 -19.51 5.79 36.33
C PHE A 326 -19.76 7.23 36.82
N ILE A 327 -18.71 8.03 37.03
CA ILE A 327 -18.83 9.45 37.43
C ILE A 327 -19.35 10.35 36.29
N GLY A 328 -19.44 9.84 35.07
CA GLY A 328 -20.02 10.55 33.93
C GLY A 328 -19.02 10.98 32.86
N ILE A 329 -17.78 10.47 32.85
CA ILE A 329 -16.89 10.61 31.69
C ILE A 329 -17.17 9.45 30.71
N PRO A 330 -17.92 9.69 29.63
CA PRO A 330 -18.40 8.60 28.77
C PRO A 330 -17.24 7.86 28.11
N VAL A 331 -17.42 6.54 27.92
CA VAL A 331 -16.51 5.73 27.11
C VAL A 331 -16.78 6.05 25.65
N ASN A 332 -15.90 6.84 25.04
CA ASN A 332 -16.08 7.38 23.70
C ASN A 332 -14.76 7.29 22.91
N LYS A 333 -14.78 6.50 21.83
CA LYS A 333 -13.64 6.29 20.93
C LYS A 333 -13.30 7.55 20.15
N SER A 334 -14.31 8.22 19.59
CA SER A 334 -14.16 9.36 18.67
C SER A 334 -13.42 10.53 19.32
N LEU A 335 -13.69 10.78 20.61
CA LEU A 335 -12.94 11.76 21.40
C LEU A 335 -11.69 11.14 22.05
N TYR A 336 -11.64 9.81 22.17
CA TYR A 336 -10.63 9.06 22.90
C TYR A 336 -10.52 9.54 24.35
N THR A 337 -11.66 9.45 25.05
CA THR A 337 -11.80 9.91 26.44
C THR A 337 -10.87 9.14 27.38
N ILE A 338 -10.60 9.74 28.55
CA ILE A 338 -9.71 9.13 29.56
C ILE A 338 -10.28 7.79 30.05
N SER A 339 -11.59 7.70 30.28
CA SER A 339 -12.24 6.43 30.67
C SER A 339 -12.07 5.36 29.60
N TYR A 340 -12.28 5.70 28.32
CA TYR A 340 -12.06 4.81 27.18
C TYR A 340 -10.60 4.36 27.07
N MET A 341 -9.65 5.29 27.15
CA MET A 341 -8.21 5.01 27.11
C MET A 341 -7.79 4.03 28.20
N LEU A 342 -8.25 4.22 29.44
CA LEU A 342 -7.90 3.35 30.56
C LEU A 342 -8.51 1.95 30.40
N ILE A 343 -9.81 1.86 30.08
CA ILE A 343 -10.51 0.57 29.89
C ILE A 343 -9.85 -0.24 28.77
N THR A 344 -9.60 0.39 27.62
CA THR A 344 -8.99 -0.28 26.47
C THR A 344 -7.52 -0.65 26.72
N SER A 345 -6.73 0.20 27.39
CA SER A 345 -5.36 -0.15 27.80
C SER A 345 -5.32 -1.32 28.78
N ALA A 346 -6.25 -1.38 29.74
CA ALA A 346 -6.36 -2.49 30.66
C ALA A 346 -6.73 -3.80 29.96
N SER A 347 -7.69 -3.74 29.02
CA SER A 347 -8.06 -4.92 28.23
C SER A 347 -6.90 -5.42 27.34
N ALA A 348 -6.07 -4.51 26.81
CA ALA A 348 -4.85 -4.87 26.09
C ALA A 348 -3.86 -5.58 27.01
N GLY A 349 -3.67 -5.08 28.24
CA GLY A 349 -2.85 -5.71 29.27
C GLY A 349 -3.31 -7.13 29.64
N ILE A 350 -4.61 -7.31 29.89
CA ILE A 350 -5.21 -8.64 30.19
C ILE A 350 -5.01 -9.60 29.02
N THR A 351 -5.26 -9.13 27.79
CA THR A 351 -5.06 -9.92 26.57
C THR A 351 -3.59 -10.32 26.41
N PHE A 352 -2.66 -9.40 26.71
CA PHE A 352 -1.23 -9.67 26.65
C PHE A 352 -0.80 -10.71 27.69
N CYS A 353 -1.31 -10.62 28.94
CA CYS A 353 -1.10 -11.64 29.96
C CYS A 353 -1.57 -13.02 29.51
N ALA A 354 -2.78 -13.10 28.95
CA ALA A 354 -3.36 -14.36 28.49
C ALA A 354 -2.52 -14.98 27.35
N LEU A 355 -2.11 -14.18 26.37
CA LEU A 355 -1.27 -14.64 25.26
C LEU A 355 0.13 -15.05 25.74
N TYR A 356 0.74 -14.30 26.66
CA TYR A 356 2.03 -14.65 27.25
C TYR A 356 1.98 -16.00 27.98
N LEU A 357 0.94 -16.21 28.79
CA LEU A 357 0.73 -17.47 29.51
C LEU A 357 0.51 -18.64 28.55
N LEU A 358 -0.32 -18.45 27.51
CA LEU A 358 -0.59 -19.51 26.54
C LEU A 358 0.65 -19.90 25.70
N ILE A 359 1.44 -18.92 25.27
CA ILE A 359 2.48 -19.10 24.24
C ILE A 359 3.86 -19.30 24.87
N ASP A 360 4.25 -18.43 25.79
CA ASP A 360 5.59 -18.41 26.36
C ASP A 360 5.72 -19.21 27.66
N VAL A 361 4.61 -19.53 28.34
CA VAL A 361 4.60 -20.43 29.52
C VAL A 361 4.12 -21.84 29.15
N TYR A 362 2.96 -21.99 28.52
CA TYR A 362 2.41 -23.31 28.16
C TYR A 362 2.90 -23.85 26.80
N GLY A 363 3.56 -23.04 25.97
CA GLY A 363 4.23 -23.53 24.77
C GLY A 363 3.32 -23.83 23.57
N TYR A 364 2.09 -23.30 23.51
CA TYR A 364 1.15 -23.52 22.40
C TYR A 364 1.48 -22.76 21.10
N ARG A 365 2.75 -22.76 20.67
CA ARG A 365 3.23 -21.99 19.52
C ARG A 365 2.67 -22.44 18.17
N CYS A 366 2.38 -23.74 18.01
CA CYS A 366 1.89 -24.29 16.74
C CYS A 366 0.52 -23.69 16.35
N ILE A 367 -0.39 -23.55 17.32
CA ILE A 367 -1.74 -23.01 17.10
C ILE A 367 -1.69 -21.52 16.75
N THR A 368 -0.75 -20.78 17.34
CA THR A 368 -0.61 -19.33 17.13
C THR A 368 0.33 -18.96 15.99
N SER A 369 0.86 -19.93 15.25
CA SER A 369 1.88 -19.72 14.20
C SER A 369 1.43 -18.75 13.10
N VAL A 370 0.16 -18.80 12.70
CA VAL A 370 -0.42 -17.88 11.72
C VAL A 370 -0.42 -16.44 12.23
N LEU A 371 -0.87 -16.24 13.48
CA LEU A 371 -0.87 -14.92 14.11
C LEU A 371 0.55 -14.40 14.33
N GLU A 372 1.49 -15.27 14.71
CA GLU A 372 2.91 -14.91 14.83
C GLU A 372 3.46 -14.40 13.49
N TRP A 373 3.21 -15.13 12.40
CA TRP A 373 3.60 -14.73 11.05
C TRP A 373 2.99 -13.39 10.64
N MET A 374 1.68 -13.21 10.87
CA MET A 374 0.99 -11.93 10.60
C MET A 374 1.62 -10.78 11.40
N GLY A 375 2.02 -11.01 12.65
CA GLY A 375 2.65 -10.01 13.51
C GLY A 375 4.02 -9.56 13.00
N ILE A 376 4.85 -10.51 12.56
CA ILE A 376 6.18 -10.24 11.99
C ILE A 376 6.05 -9.37 10.72
N HIS A 377 5.01 -9.58 9.92
CA HIS A 377 4.75 -8.88 8.66
C HIS A 377 3.66 -7.79 8.73
N SER A 378 3.31 -7.35 9.94
CA SER A 378 2.16 -6.47 10.22
C SER A 378 2.07 -5.22 9.35
N LEU A 379 3.18 -4.49 9.15
CA LEU A 379 3.19 -3.28 8.32
C LEU A 379 2.92 -3.58 6.83
N SER A 380 3.50 -4.66 6.30
CA SER A 380 3.29 -5.06 4.90
C SER A 380 1.83 -5.47 4.66
N ILE A 381 1.25 -6.23 5.59
CA ILE A 381 -0.16 -6.64 5.53
C ILE A 381 -1.06 -5.40 5.62
N PHE A 382 -0.79 -4.48 6.55
CA PHE A 382 -1.51 -3.21 6.66
C PHE A 382 -1.51 -2.43 5.35
N VAL A 383 -0.34 -2.26 4.72
CA VAL A 383 -0.22 -1.56 3.42
C VAL A 383 -1.04 -2.27 2.34
N LEU A 384 -0.95 -3.60 2.23
CA LEU A 384 -1.66 -4.38 1.20
C LEU A 384 -3.19 -4.33 1.36
N VAL A 385 -3.67 -4.34 2.60
CA VAL A 385 -5.09 -4.28 2.95
C VAL A 385 -5.64 -2.87 2.71
N THR A 386 -4.97 -1.84 3.25
CA THR A 386 -5.42 -0.44 3.15
C THR A 386 -5.34 0.13 1.74
N SER A 387 -4.40 -0.34 0.91
CA SER A 387 -4.32 0.03 -0.51
C SER A 387 -5.31 -0.76 -1.39
N ASN A 388 -6.19 -1.57 -0.80
CA ASN A 388 -7.10 -2.49 -1.49
C ASN A 388 -6.41 -3.51 -2.43
N LEU A 389 -5.08 -3.58 -2.47
CA LEU A 389 -4.33 -4.51 -3.32
C LEU A 389 -4.64 -5.98 -2.98
N ALA A 390 -4.75 -6.30 -1.69
CA ALA A 390 -5.15 -7.63 -1.25
C ALA A 390 -6.61 -7.95 -1.65
N ILE A 391 -7.50 -6.96 -1.59
CA ILE A 391 -8.90 -7.12 -1.99
C ILE A 391 -9.00 -7.36 -3.49
N ILE A 392 -8.30 -6.57 -4.32
CA ILE A 392 -8.29 -6.75 -5.77
C ILE A 392 -7.79 -8.15 -6.13
N ALA A 393 -6.76 -8.65 -5.43
CA ALA A 393 -6.26 -10.01 -5.61
C ALA A 393 -7.30 -11.10 -5.23
N ILE A 394 -8.04 -10.90 -4.13
CA ILE A 394 -9.07 -11.85 -3.66
C ILE A 394 -10.36 -11.76 -4.50
N GLN A 395 -10.81 -10.56 -4.87
CA GLN A 395 -11.95 -10.35 -5.77
C GLN A 395 -11.69 -10.91 -7.17
N GLY A 396 -10.42 -10.99 -7.59
CA GLY A 396 -10.01 -11.72 -8.78
C GLY A 396 -10.31 -13.22 -8.72
N LEU A 397 -10.58 -13.78 -7.52
CA LEU A 397 -11.06 -15.14 -7.32
C LEU A 397 -12.59 -15.14 -7.28
N TYR A 398 -13.21 -15.56 -8.36
CA TYR A 398 -14.66 -15.76 -8.45
C TYR A 398 -14.97 -17.24 -8.70
N TRP A 399 -16.12 -17.70 -8.21
CA TRP A 399 -16.56 -19.07 -8.44
C TRP A 399 -17.62 -19.12 -9.54
N SER A 400 -17.30 -19.84 -10.62
CA SER A 400 -18.16 -20.07 -11.80
C SER A 400 -18.45 -18.83 -12.66
N ASP A 401 -18.94 -17.74 -12.07
CA ASP A 401 -19.29 -16.49 -12.77
C ASP A 401 -18.61 -15.30 -12.08
N PRO A 402 -18.05 -14.32 -12.82
CA PRO A 402 -17.51 -13.07 -12.26
C PRO A 402 -18.47 -12.32 -11.33
N GLU A 403 -19.78 -12.54 -11.46
CA GLU A 403 -20.80 -11.98 -10.56
C GLU A 403 -20.79 -12.62 -9.15
N ASN A 404 -20.20 -13.83 -9.00
CA ASN A 404 -20.04 -14.55 -7.73
C ASN A 404 -18.64 -14.35 -7.14
N ASN A 405 -18.26 -13.10 -6.89
CA ASN A 405 -17.02 -12.79 -6.19
C ASN A 405 -17.14 -13.10 -4.68
N ILE A 406 -16.03 -13.48 -4.06
CA ILE A 406 -15.98 -13.92 -2.65
C ILE A 406 -16.22 -12.74 -1.68
N VAL A 407 -16.10 -11.50 -2.15
CA VAL A 407 -16.25 -10.27 -1.35
C VAL A 407 -17.20 -9.32 -2.08
N MET A 408 -18.49 -9.36 -1.71
CA MET A 408 -19.47 -8.35 -2.12
C MET A 408 -19.13 -7.03 -1.42
N SER A 409 -18.77 -5.99 -2.19
CA SER A 409 -18.68 -4.62 -1.68
C SER A 409 -20.00 -3.90 -1.99
N GLU A 410 -20.59 -3.28 -0.97
CA GLU A 410 -21.90 -2.60 -1.04
C GLU A 410 -21.90 -1.29 -1.84
N GLU A 411 -20.75 -0.76 -2.30
CA GLU A 411 -20.76 0.47 -3.14
C GLU A 411 -21.24 0.21 -4.59
N GLY A 412 -21.66 -1.01 -4.93
CA GLY A 412 -22.17 -1.39 -6.26
C GLY A 412 -23.69 -1.37 -6.44
N GLN A 413 -24.50 -1.18 -5.40
CA GLN A 413 -25.96 -1.39 -5.50
C GLN A 413 -26.77 -0.20 -6.03
N ALA A 414 -26.20 0.99 -6.24
CA ALA A 414 -26.97 2.15 -6.68
C ALA A 414 -27.06 2.38 -8.21
N HIS A 415 -26.34 1.63 -9.06
CA HIS A 415 -26.40 1.85 -10.50
C HIS A 415 -26.21 0.57 -11.33
N HIS A 416 -27.23 -0.30 -11.39
CA HIS A 416 -27.30 -1.28 -12.47
C HIS A 416 -28.72 -1.46 -12.99
N HIS A 417 -29.16 -0.48 -13.78
CA HIS A 417 -30.13 -0.71 -14.86
C HIS A 417 -29.38 -0.54 -16.20
N GLY A 418 -29.33 -1.62 -17.00
CA GLY A 418 -28.90 -1.62 -18.40
C GLY A 418 -27.53 -2.25 -18.67
N LYS A 419 -27.52 -3.53 -19.07
CA LYS A 419 -26.49 -4.04 -19.98
C LYS A 419 -26.69 -3.32 -21.32
N ASP A 420 -25.64 -2.66 -21.81
CA ASP A 420 -25.22 -2.67 -23.22
C ASP A 420 -23.90 -1.90 -23.38
N TYR A 421 -22.79 -2.61 -23.11
CA TYR A 421 -21.46 -2.14 -23.50
C TYR A 421 -21.31 -2.32 -25.03
N VAL A 422 -21.03 -1.22 -25.72
CA VAL A 422 -20.72 -1.19 -27.15
C VAL A 422 -19.21 -1.01 -27.29
N ASP A 423 -18.52 -2.02 -27.84
CA ASP A 423 -17.10 -1.88 -28.21
C ASP A 423 -16.93 -0.72 -29.19
N PRO A 424 -15.86 0.10 -29.05
CA PRO A 424 -15.57 1.12 -30.05
C PRO A 424 -15.34 0.44 -31.41
N PRO A 425 -15.75 1.09 -32.52
CA PRO A 425 -15.65 0.51 -33.85
C PRO A 425 -14.19 0.12 -34.16
N PRO A 426 -13.98 -0.96 -34.93
CA PRO A 426 -12.63 -1.40 -35.28
C PRO A 426 -11.91 -0.30 -36.04
N ALA A 427 -10.63 -0.10 -35.71
CA ALA A 427 -9.80 0.87 -36.42
C ALA A 427 -9.75 0.52 -37.93
N PRO A 428 -9.84 1.52 -38.82
CA PRO A 428 -9.63 1.31 -40.24
C PRO A 428 -8.24 0.70 -40.48
N LEU A 429 -8.17 -0.27 -41.40
CA LEU A 429 -6.93 -1.01 -41.67
C LEU A 429 -5.84 -0.08 -42.21
N ILE A 430 -6.23 0.91 -43.02
CA ILE A 430 -5.38 1.98 -43.55
C ILE A 430 -6.08 3.31 -43.26
N ASP A 431 -5.42 4.19 -42.51
CA ASP A 431 -5.90 5.53 -42.19
C ASP A 431 -4.82 6.57 -42.58
N SER A 432 -4.85 7.00 -43.84
CA SER A 432 -3.87 7.96 -44.36
C SER A 432 -4.00 9.35 -43.75
N ASP A 433 -5.14 9.69 -43.13
CA ASP A 433 -5.35 11.00 -42.52
C ASP A 433 -4.54 11.17 -41.23
N GLU A 434 -4.08 10.09 -40.60
CA GLU A 434 -3.17 10.15 -39.46
C GLU A 434 -1.86 10.87 -39.79
N LEU A 435 -1.36 10.75 -41.04
CA LEU A 435 -0.13 11.40 -41.49
C LEU A 435 -0.23 12.93 -41.50
N LYS A 436 -1.45 13.48 -41.57
CA LYS A 436 -1.69 14.93 -41.52
C LYS A 436 -1.75 15.46 -40.09
N ARG A 437 -1.87 14.59 -39.08
CA ARG A 437 -2.07 14.99 -37.68
C ARG A 437 -0.73 15.15 -36.96
N TRP A 438 -0.55 16.29 -36.32
CA TRP A 438 0.65 16.53 -35.49
C TRP A 438 0.72 15.62 -34.25
N SER A 439 -0.42 15.16 -33.74
CA SER A 439 -0.49 14.16 -32.65
C SER A 439 0.14 12.82 -33.03
N PHE A 440 0.08 12.41 -34.31
CA PHE A 440 0.72 11.19 -34.81
C PHE A 440 2.25 11.26 -34.65
N TYR A 441 2.89 12.32 -35.12
CA TYR A 441 4.34 12.49 -35.00
C TYR A 441 4.79 12.62 -33.54
N ARG A 442 4.00 13.27 -32.68
CA ARG A 442 4.29 13.30 -31.23
C ARG A 442 4.25 11.90 -30.61
N ALA A 443 3.33 11.05 -31.04
CA ALA A 443 3.26 9.67 -30.59
C ALA A 443 4.48 8.86 -31.07
N LEU A 444 4.96 9.07 -32.31
CA LEU A 444 6.19 8.44 -32.80
C LEU A 444 7.42 8.86 -32.00
N ILE A 445 7.55 10.15 -31.69
CA ILE A 445 8.63 10.67 -30.84
C ILE A 445 8.53 10.07 -29.44
N ALA A 446 7.32 9.93 -28.88
CA ALA A 446 7.12 9.32 -27.57
C ALA A 446 7.56 7.85 -27.55
N GLU A 447 7.18 7.05 -28.54
CA GLU A 447 7.61 5.64 -28.67
C GLU A 447 9.13 5.51 -28.85
N PHE A 448 9.75 6.40 -29.65
CA PHE A 448 11.20 6.47 -29.82
C PHE A 448 11.92 6.78 -28.50
N ILE A 449 11.54 7.86 -27.81
CA ILE A 449 12.17 8.30 -26.56
C ILE A 449 11.95 7.28 -25.44
N ALA A 450 10.73 6.74 -25.32
CA ALA A 450 10.45 5.71 -24.33
C ALA A 450 11.32 4.47 -24.55
N THR A 451 11.44 3.99 -25.79
CA THR A 451 12.27 2.82 -26.08
C THR A 451 13.76 3.10 -25.89
N LEU A 452 14.22 4.32 -26.19
CA LEU A 452 15.59 4.75 -25.89
C LEU A 452 15.88 4.69 -24.39
N LEU A 453 15.03 5.30 -23.55
CA LEU A 453 15.19 5.31 -22.10
C LEU A 453 15.09 3.91 -21.51
N PHE A 454 14.17 3.09 -22.03
CA PHE A 454 14.01 1.69 -21.64
C PHE A 454 15.34 0.94 -21.81
N LEU A 455 15.90 0.93 -23.02
CA LEU A 455 17.14 0.21 -23.31
C LEU A 455 18.36 0.79 -22.62
N TYR A 456 18.43 2.12 -22.48
CA TYR A 456 19.52 2.78 -21.77
C TYR A 456 19.60 2.30 -20.31
N ILE A 457 18.49 2.35 -19.57
CA ILE A 457 18.46 1.97 -18.16
C ILE A 457 18.70 0.47 -18.01
N THR A 458 17.94 -0.38 -18.72
CA THR A 458 17.99 -1.83 -18.50
C THR A 458 19.33 -2.43 -18.91
N VAL A 459 19.91 -2.02 -20.03
CA VAL A 459 21.22 -2.53 -20.46
C VAL A 459 22.32 -1.99 -19.55
N SER A 460 22.23 -0.74 -19.09
CA SER A 460 23.18 -0.22 -18.08
C SER A 460 23.14 -1.03 -16.79
N THR A 461 21.95 -1.41 -16.31
CA THR A 461 21.81 -2.28 -15.12
C THR A 461 22.42 -3.66 -15.35
N VAL A 462 22.21 -4.27 -16.53
CA VAL A 462 22.79 -5.58 -16.87
C VAL A 462 24.32 -5.52 -16.89
N ILE A 463 24.90 -4.54 -17.57
CA ILE A 463 26.37 -4.39 -17.63
C ILE A 463 26.93 -4.03 -16.25
N GLY A 464 26.26 -3.14 -15.51
CA GLY A 464 26.66 -2.76 -14.16
C GLY A 464 26.65 -3.94 -13.18
N HIS A 465 25.66 -4.83 -13.26
CA HIS A 465 25.64 -6.06 -12.46
C HIS A 465 26.77 -7.01 -12.85
N LYS A 466 27.01 -7.21 -14.16
CA LYS A 466 28.07 -8.11 -14.63
C LYS A 466 29.49 -7.60 -14.39
N ALA A 467 29.68 -6.29 -14.23
CA ALA A 467 30.98 -5.67 -14.02
C ALA A 467 31.49 -5.74 -12.57
N GLN A 468 30.73 -6.36 -11.66
CA GLN A 468 31.05 -6.42 -10.23
C GLN A 468 32.10 -7.48 -9.91
N SER A 469 32.95 -7.18 -8.92
CA SER A 469 34.08 -8.03 -8.54
C SER A 469 33.74 -9.09 -7.49
N GLY A 470 32.80 -8.81 -6.58
CA GLY A 470 32.45 -9.69 -5.47
C GLY A 470 31.16 -10.50 -5.68
N PRO A 471 31.06 -11.73 -5.12
CA PRO A 471 29.82 -12.48 -5.11
C PRO A 471 28.79 -11.72 -4.24
N CYS A 472 27.71 -11.25 -4.88
CA CYS A 472 26.57 -10.53 -4.26
C CYS A 472 26.72 -9.01 -4.04
N ASP A 473 27.72 -8.33 -4.61
CA ASP A 473 27.90 -6.87 -4.46
C ASP A 473 26.92 -6.01 -5.27
N GLY A 474 25.88 -6.61 -5.86
CA GLY A 474 25.00 -5.93 -6.79
C GLY A 474 23.52 -6.10 -6.59
N VAL A 475 22.80 -5.57 -7.58
CA VAL A 475 21.35 -5.65 -7.66
C VAL A 475 20.85 -7.10 -7.89
N GLY A 476 21.74 -8.00 -8.32
CA GLY A 476 21.42 -9.39 -8.65
C GLY A 476 20.52 -9.53 -9.89
N LEU A 477 20.24 -10.78 -10.25
CA LEU A 477 19.28 -11.09 -11.33
C LEU A 477 17.87 -10.55 -11.02
N LEU A 478 17.50 -10.50 -9.73
CA LEU A 478 16.25 -9.92 -9.27
C LEU A 478 16.18 -8.42 -9.60
N GLY A 479 17.26 -7.67 -9.35
CA GLY A 479 17.34 -6.26 -9.70
C GLY A 479 17.33 -6.00 -11.21
N ILE A 480 17.91 -6.89 -12.01
CA ILE A 480 17.76 -6.84 -13.48
C ILE A 480 16.29 -7.01 -13.87
N ALA A 481 15.60 -8.02 -13.34
CA ALA A 481 14.18 -8.22 -13.63
C ALA A 481 13.35 -6.99 -13.23
N TRP A 482 13.62 -6.39 -12.07
CA TRP A 482 12.99 -5.14 -11.62
C TRP A 482 13.25 -3.98 -12.56
N ALA A 483 14.47 -3.83 -13.10
CA ALA A 483 14.79 -2.78 -14.05
C ALA A 483 13.93 -2.90 -15.32
N PHE A 484 13.76 -4.11 -15.87
CA PHE A 484 12.93 -4.33 -17.05
C PHE A 484 11.44 -4.09 -16.78
N GLY A 485 10.88 -4.69 -15.73
CA GLY A 485 9.46 -4.52 -15.40
C GLY A 485 9.10 -3.12 -14.92
N GLY A 486 9.95 -2.53 -14.08
CA GLY A 486 9.78 -1.19 -13.54
C GLY A 486 9.87 -0.11 -14.61
N MET A 487 10.81 -0.22 -15.57
CA MET A 487 10.89 0.74 -16.68
C MET A 487 9.69 0.65 -17.61
N ILE A 488 9.15 -0.54 -17.88
CA ILE A 488 7.89 -0.66 -18.63
C ILE A 488 6.74 -0.02 -17.87
N PHE A 489 6.60 -0.28 -16.57
CA PHE A 489 5.59 0.40 -15.74
C PHE A 489 5.66 1.92 -15.86
N VAL A 490 6.84 2.51 -15.62
CA VAL A 490 7.03 3.98 -15.65
C VAL A 490 6.78 4.54 -17.04
N LEU A 491 7.33 3.94 -18.09
CA LEU A 491 7.25 4.50 -19.43
C LEU A 491 5.86 4.33 -20.05
N VAL A 492 5.16 3.21 -19.79
CA VAL A 492 3.75 3.06 -20.18
C VAL A 492 2.92 4.12 -19.46
N TYR A 493 3.13 4.34 -18.15
CA TYR A 493 2.45 5.40 -17.42
C TYR A 493 2.66 6.79 -18.05
N CYS A 494 3.89 7.12 -18.44
CA CYS A 494 4.20 8.41 -19.07
C CYS A 494 3.63 8.58 -20.49
N THR A 495 3.49 7.49 -21.25
CA THR A 495 3.17 7.56 -22.69
C THR A 495 1.79 7.04 -23.07
N ALA A 496 1.05 6.39 -22.16
CA ALA A 496 -0.26 5.81 -22.44
C ALA A 496 -1.26 6.84 -23.00
N GLY A 497 -1.31 8.06 -22.46
CA GLY A 497 -2.18 9.12 -22.97
C GLY A 497 -1.71 9.78 -24.28
N ILE A 498 -0.47 9.52 -24.71
CA ILE A 498 0.16 10.15 -25.88
C ILE A 498 0.21 9.18 -27.06
N SER A 499 0.85 8.01 -26.90
CA SER A 499 1.04 7.01 -27.96
C SER A 499 0.23 5.73 -27.76
N GLY A 500 -0.31 5.51 -26.55
CA GLY A 500 -0.81 4.21 -26.11
C GLY A 500 0.22 3.40 -25.30
N GLY A 501 1.49 3.83 -25.27
CA GLY A 501 2.55 3.22 -24.47
C GLY A 501 2.88 1.78 -24.86
N HIS A 502 3.24 1.54 -26.12
CA HIS A 502 3.51 0.18 -26.59
C HIS A 502 4.94 -0.25 -26.28
N ILE A 503 5.93 0.57 -26.64
CA ILE A 503 7.37 0.40 -26.37
C ILE A 503 7.92 -0.97 -26.85
N ASN A 504 7.15 -1.66 -27.71
CA ASN A 504 7.37 -3.05 -28.07
C ASN A 504 6.65 -3.37 -29.40
N PRO A 505 7.39 -3.86 -30.41
CA PRO A 505 6.80 -4.30 -31.68
C PRO A 505 5.76 -5.41 -31.53
N ALA A 506 5.94 -6.36 -30.60
CA ALA A 506 5.00 -7.45 -30.39
C ALA A 506 3.66 -6.96 -29.80
N VAL A 507 3.71 -5.96 -28.90
CA VAL A 507 2.50 -5.31 -28.38
C VAL A 507 1.77 -4.55 -29.47
N THR A 508 2.51 -3.77 -30.26
CA THR A 508 1.97 -3.02 -31.41
C THR A 508 1.33 -3.96 -32.43
N PHE A 509 1.98 -5.08 -32.73
CA PHE A 509 1.48 -6.10 -33.64
C PHE A 509 0.21 -6.77 -33.10
N GLY A 510 0.18 -7.14 -31.82
CA GLY A 510 -1.03 -7.69 -31.18
C GLY A 510 -2.22 -6.74 -31.29
N LEU A 511 -2.04 -5.46 -30.94
CA LEU A 511 -3.09 -4.46 -31.03
C LEU A 511 -3.53 -4.16 -32.49
N PHE A 512 -2.60 -4.26 -33.45
CA PHE A 512 -2.92 -4.20 -34.88
C PHE A 512 -3.80 -5.37 -35.32
N LEU A 513 -3.43 -6.62 -34.98
CA LEU A 513 -4.24 -7.81 -35.26
C LEU A 513 -5.65 -7.68 -34.67
N ALA A 514 -5.75 -7.02 -33.51
CA ALA A 514 -6.99 -6.74 -32.83
C ALA A 514 -7.82 -5.58 -33.41
N ARG A 515 -7.38 -4.96 -34.51
CA ARG A 515 -7.95 -3.74 -35.09
C ARG A 515 -8.13 -2.60 -34.08
N LYS A 516 -7.16 -2.44 -33.18
CA LYS A 516 -7.06 -1.27 -32.27
C LYS A 516 -6.04 -0.24 -32.75
N VAL A 517 -5.22 -0.60 -33.74
CA VAL A 517 -4.16 0.23 -34.34
C VAL A 517 -4.21 0.05 -35.85
N SER A 518 -4.04 1.12 -36.64
CA SER A 518 -3.97 1.05 -38.11
C SER A 518 -2.64 0.47 -38.59
N LEU A 519 -2.58 -0.01 -39.84
CA LEU A 519 -1.32 -0.54 -40.41
C LEU A 519 -0.22 0.53 -40.46
N ILE A 520 -0.56 1.76 -40.86
CA ILE A 520 0.39 2.88 -40.98
C ILE A 520 1.02 3.17 -39.63
N ARG A 521 0.19 3.29 -38.58
CA ARG A 521 0.67 3.53 -37.22
C ARG A 521 1.49 2.36 -36.69
N ALA A 522 1.07 1.13 -36.93
CA ALA A 522 1.78 -0.06 -36.48
C ALA A 522 3.21 -0.11 -37.06
N VAL A 523 3.36 0.08 -38.38
CA VAL A 523 4.67 0.11 -39.04
C VAL A 523 5.54 1.25 -38.50
N ALA A 524 4.97 2.46 -38.40
CA ALA A 524 5.71 3.62 -37.92
C ALA A 524 6.18 3.46 -36.46
N TYR A 525 5.36 2.85 -35.60
CA TYR A 525 5.72 2.52 -34.21
C TYR A 525 6.86 1.51 -34.14
N ILE A 526 6.79 0.42 -34.93
CA ILE A 526 7.85 -0.62 -34.96
C ILE A 526 9.19 -0.01 -35.37
N VAL A 527 9.19 0.89 -36.36
CA VAL A 527 10.40 1.61 -36.79
C VAL A 527 10.90 2.54 -35.68
N ALA A 528 10.02 3.37 -35.10
CA ALA A 528 10.38 4.30 -34.03
C ALA A 528 10.96 3.58 -32.80
N GLN A 529 10.33 2.48 -32.36
CA GLN A 529 10.79 1.64 -31.25
C GLN A 529 12.17 1.04 -31.56
N SER A 530 12.36 0.50 -32.78
CA SER A 530 13.63 -0.11 -33.19
C SER A 530 14.78 0.91 -33.21
N LEU A 531 14.54 2.12 -33.75
CA LEU A 531 15.52 3.21 -33.74
C LEU A 531 15.81 3.71 -32.32
N GLY A 532 14.78 3.82 -31.48
CA GLY A 532 14.93 4.17 -30.06
C GLY A 532 15.80 3.15 -29.32
N ALA A 533 15.57 1.85 -29.54
CA ALA A 533 16.36 0.78 -28.95
C ALA A 533 17.84 0.85 -29.37
N ILE A 534 18.13 1.06 -30.66
CA ILE A 534 19.50 1.24 -31.17
C ILE A 534 20.18 2.43 -30.48
N ALA A 535 19.50 3.58 -30.40
CA ALA A 535 20.02 4.78 -29.75
C ALA A 535 20.30 4.55 -28.25
N GLY A 536 19.36 3.91 -27.54
CA GLY A 536 19.48 3.61 -26.11
C GLY A 536 20.68 2.71 -25.81
N VAL A 537 20.84 1.60 -26.54
CA VAL A 537 22.00 0.70 -26.36
C VAL A 537 23.30 1.36 -26.83
N GLY A 538 23.24 2.17 -27.90
CA GLY A 538 24.38 2.95 -28.39
C GLY A 538 24.94 3.89 -27.33
N LEU A 539 24.08 4.57 -26.58
CA LEU A 539 24.47 5.42 -25.44
C LEU A 539 25.17 4.60 -24.34
N VAL A 540 24.68 3.40 -24.02
CA VAL A 540 25.34 2.53 -23.02
C VAL A 540 26.75 2.14 -23.48
N LYS A 541 26.91 1.73 -24.74
CA LYS A 541 28.22 1.39 -25.31
C LYS A 541 29.16 2.61 -25.33
N ALA A 542 28.64 3.81 -25.59
CA ALA A 542 29.43 5.04 -25.56
C ALA A 542 29.98 5.35 -24.17
N ILE A 543 29.18 5.14 -23.12
CA ILE A 543 29.55 5.44 -21.73
C ILE A 543 30.49 4.39 -21.14
N GLN A 544 30.25 3.10 -21.39
CA GLN A 544 30.99 2.00 -20.77
C GLN A 544 31.48 0.95 -21.77
N LYS A 545 32.18 1.41 -22.82
CA LYS A 545 32.59 0.60 -23.99
C LYS A 545 33.31 -0.71 -23.65
N HIS A 546 34.28 -0.68 -22.74
CA HIS A 546 35.07 -1.87 -22.39
C HIS A 546 34.19 -2.95 -21.75
N ASN A 547 33.50 -2.60 -20.66
CA ASN A 547 32.59 -3.50 -19.94
C ASN A 547 31.43 -3.97 -20.82
N TYR A 548 30.89 -3.09 -21.66
CA TYR A 548 29.83 -3.45 -22.58
C TYR A 548 30.24 -4.57 -23.54
N ASN A 549 31.41 -4.44 -24.18
CA ASN A 549 31.90 -5.43 -25.16
C ASN A 549 32.27 -6.76 -24.49
N SER A 550 32.92 -6.73 -23.32
CA SER A 550 33.37 -7.94 -22.63
C SER A 550 32.24 -8.72 -21.96
N LEU A 551 31.14 -8.06 -21.58
CA LEU A 551 30.06 -8.68 -20.77
C LEU A 551 28.80 -9.02 -21.58
N GLY A 552 28.91 -9.10 -22.91
CA GLY A 552 27.84 -9.58 -23.80
C GLY A 552 26.83 -8.51 -24.25
N GLY A 553 27.10 -7.23 -24.02
CA GLY A 553 26.35 -6.11 -24.59
C GLY A 553 24.85 -6.01 -24.23
N GLY A 554 24.37 -6.78 -23.26
CA GLY A 554 22.94 -6.93 -22.97
C GLY A 554 22.13 -7.60 -24.09
N ALA A 555 22.80 -8.28 -25.02
CA ALA A 555 22.18 -8.96 -26.16
C ALA A 555 21.47 -10.25 -25.74
N ASN A 556 20.37 -10.56 -26.41
CA ASN A 556 19.68 -11.84 -26.26
C ASN A 556 20.37 -12.90 -27.14
N SER A 557 20.58 -14.08 -26.59
CA SER A 557 21.06 -15.27 -27.32
C SER A 557 20.65 -16.52 -26.53
N VAL A 558 20.72 -17.70 -27.14
CA VAL A 558 20.40 -18.95 -26.43
C VAL A 558 21.52 -19.27 -25.43
N SER A 559 21.17 -19.40 -24.16
CA SER A 559 22.10 -19.81 -23.10
C SER A 559 22.62 -21.22 -23.32
N GLN A 560 23.84 -21.50 -22.85
CA GLN A 560 24.40 -22.85 -22.90
C GLN A 560 23.50 -23.83 -22.13
N GLY A 561 23.29 -25.03 -22.69
CA GLY A 561 22.41 -26.06 -22.12
C GLY A 561 20.96 -26.01 -22.60
N TYR A 562 20.56 -25.00 -23.37
CA TYR A 562 19.21 -24.89 -23.95
C TYR A 562 19.23 -25.06 -25.47
N SER A 563 18.18 -25.70 -26.01
CA SER A 563 17.98 -25.81 -27.45
C SER A 563 17.32 -24.55 -28.02
N LYS A 564 17.49 -24.29 -29.33
CA LYS A 564 16.78 -23.20 -30.02
C LYS A 564 15.25 -23.36 -29.93
N GLY A 565 14.74 -24.60 -29.95
CA GLY A 565 13.31 -24.88 -29.75
C GLY A 565 12.82 -24.49 -28.36
N THR A 566 13.62 -24.74 -27.32
CA THR A 566 13.31 -24.32 -25.94
C THR A 566 13.30 -22.81 -25.80
N ALA A 567 14.28 -22.12 -26.39
CA ALA A 567 14.33 -20.67 -26.41
C ALA A 567 13.13 -20.07 -27.13
N LEU A 568 12.75 -20.60 -28.30
CA LEU A 568 11.57 -20.18 -29.04
C LEU A 568 10.29 -20.36 -28.22
N GLY A 569 10.10 -21.53 -27.59
CA GLY A 569 8.95 -21.79 -26.74
C GLY A 569 8.86 -20.83 -25.55
N ALA A 570 9.99 -20.53 -24.90
CA ALA A 570 10.05 -19.58 -23.80
C ALA A 570 9.66 -18.16 -24.23
N GLU A 571 10.15 -17.70 -25.39
CA GLU A 571 9.82 -16.37 -25.94
C GLU A 571 8.35 -16.29 -26.38
N ILE A 572 7.77 -17.36 -26.94
CA ILE A 572 6.35 -17.43 -27.30
C ILE A 572 5.47 -17.28 -26.05
N ILE A 573 5.71 -18.10 -25.03
CA ILE A 573 4.89 -18.09 -23.80
C ILE A 573 5.09 -16.78 -23.03
N GLY A 574 6.33 -16.31 -22.90
CA GLY A 574 6.62 -15.03 -22.23
C GLY A 574 5.93 -13.85 -22.91
N THR A 575 5.93 -13.80 -24.24
CA THR A 575 5.24 -12.73 -24.98
C THR A 575 3.72 -12.92 -24.96
N PHE A 576 3.21 -14.15 -24.96
CA PHE A 576 1.79 -14.42 -24.76
C PHE A 576 1.31 -13.83 -23.42
N VAL A 577 2.03 -14.09 -22.31
CA VAL A 577 1.70 -13.53 -20.99
C VAL A 577 1.66 -12.00 -21.05
N LEU A 578 2.70 -11.38 -21.62
CA LEU A 578 2.76 -9.92 -21.76
C LEU A 578 1.58 -9.37 -22.56
N VAL A 579 1.36 -9.85 -23.78
CA VAL A 579 0.36 -9.29 -24.70
C VAL A 579 -1.06 -9.61 -24.23
N TYR A 580 -1.28 -10.77 -23.61
CA TYR A 580 -2.55 -11.08 -22.94
C TYR A 580 -2.84 -10.08 -21.82
N THR A 581 -1.85 -9.79 -20.95
CA THR A 581 -1.99 -8.76 -19.92
C THR A 581 -2.26 -7.39 -20.52
N VAL A 582 -1.60 -7.02 -21.62
CA VAL A 582 -1.88 -5.76 -22.34
C VAL A 582 -3.35 -5.69 -22.74
N PHE A 583 -3.90 -6.74 -23.37
CA PHE A 583 -5.32 -6.77 -23.76
C PHE A 583 -6.26 -6.63 -22.57
N SER A 584 -6.01 -7.34 -21.47
CA SER A 584 -6.82 -7.24 -20.25
C SER A 584 -6.68 -5.89 -19.55
N ALA A 585 -5.55 -5.19 -19.77
CA ALA A 585 -5.27 -3.87 -19.24
C ALA A 585 -5.72 -2.72 -20.17
N THR A 586 -6.38 -3.01 -21.30
CA THR A 586 -6.91 -1.96 -22.18
C THR A 586 -8.15 -1.29 -21.58
N ASP A 587 -8.16 0.04 -21.48
CA ASP A 587 -9.35 0.80 -21.15
C ASP A 587 -10.26 0.88 -22.39
N PRO A 588 -11.48 0.31 -22.35
CA PRO A 588 -12.38 0.35 -23.50
C PRO A 588 -13.02 1.71 -23.75
N LYS A 589 -13.00 2.62 -22.76
CA LYS A 589 -13.66 3.93 -22.81
C LYS A 589 -12.70 5.07 -23.15
N ARG A 590 -11.39 4.85 -23.08
CA ARG A 590 -10.39 5.91 -23.29
C ARG A 590 -9.39 5.53 -24.36
N SER A 591 -9.14 6.50 -25.24
CA SER A 591 -8.11 6.41 -26.27
C SER A 591 -7.02 7.46 -26.07
N ALA A 592 -5.82 7.16 -26.55
CA ALA A 592 -4.71 8.10 -26.61
C ALA A 592 -5.06 9.29 -27.52
N ARG A 593 -4.46 10.44 -27.23
CA ARG A 593 -4.84 11.74 -27.82
C ARG A 593 -5.00 11.70 -29.35
N ASP A 594 -6.17 12.12 -29.82
CA ASP A 594 -6.55 12.22 -31.24
C ASP A 594 -6.39 10.92 -32.05
N SER A 595 -6.57 9.76 -31.40
CA SER A 595 -6.43 8.43 -32.01
C SER A 595 -7.47 7.43 -31.47
N HIS A 596 -7.54 6.25 -32.07
CA HIS A 596 -8.36 5.11 -31.61
C HIS A 596 -7.58 4.12 -30.74
N VAL A 597 -6.34 4.45 -30.37
CA VAL A 597 -5.46 3.55 -29.61
C VAL A 597 -5.89 3.55 -28.15
N PRO A 598 -6.21 2.39 -27.52
CA PRO A 598 -6.68 2.36 -26.14
C PRO A 598 -5.59 2.79 -25.15
N VAL A 599 -5.98 3.45 -24.07
CA VAL A 599 -5.10 3.72 -22.93
C VAL A 599 -4.88 2.43 -22.14
N LEU A 600 -3.65 2.17 -21.68
CA LEU A 600 -3.27 0.95 -20.99
C LEU A 600 -3.06 1.18 -19.49
N ALA A 601 -3.50 0.25 -18.64
CA ALA A 601 -3.16 0.25 -17.22
C ALA A 601 -1.69 -0.22 -17.03
N PRO A 602 -0.77 0.63 -16.54
CA PRO A 602 0.66 0.39 -16.64
C PRO A 602 1.19 -0.64 -15.61
N LEU A 603 0.58 -0.72 -14.42
CA LEU A 603 1.09 -1.53 -13.32
C LEU A 603 1.05 -3.04 -13.64
N PRO A 604 -0.08 -3.63 -14.10
CA PRO A 604 -0.12 -5.05 -14.46
C PRO A 604 0.86 -5.40 -15.59
N ILE A 605 1.03 -4.50 -16.56
CA ILE A 605 1.91 -4.72 -17.73
C ILE A 605 3.38 -4.75 -17.28
N GLY A 606 3.81 -3.81 -16.43
CA GLY A 606 5.15 -3.84 -15.86
C GLY A 606 5.43 -5.09 -15.02
N PHE A 607 4.43 -5.55 -14.25
CA PHE A 607 4.54 -6.80 -13.49
C PHE A 607 4.59 -8.05 -14.37
N ALA A 608 3.84 -8.11 -15.46
CA ALA A 608 3.93 -9.21 -16.43
C ALA A 608 5.34 -9.31 -17.02
N VAL A 609 5.93 -8.18 -17.41
CA VAL A 609 7.33 -8.13 -17.85
C VAL A 609 8.28 -8.60 -16.75
N PHE A 610 8.13 -8.11 -15.52
CA PHE A 610 8.95 -8.53 -14.38
C PHE A 610 8.90 -10.05 -14.14
N ILE A 611 7.70 -10.64 -14.07
CA ILE A 611 7.50 -12.07 -13.81
C ILE A 611 8.12 -12.92 -14.92
N VAL A 612 7.91 -12.53 -16.18
CA VAL A 612 8.52 -13.25 -17.31
C VAL A 612 10.04 -13.19 -17.21
N HIS A 613 10.62 -12.05 -16.85
CA HIS A 613 12.08 -11.93 -16.65
C HIS A 613 12.61 -12.87 -15.56
N LEU A 614 11.89 -13.04 -14.45
CA LEU A 614 12.30 -14.00 -13.39
C LEU A 614 12.43 -15.42 -13.94
N ALA A 615 11.56 -15.82 -14.87
CA ALA A 615 11.54 -17.16 -15.45
C ALA A 615 12.48 -17.34 -16.65
N THR A 616 12.59 -16.33 -17.54
CA THR A 616 13.24 -16.50 -18.85
C THR A 616 14.64 -15.90 -18.95
N ILE A 617 15.11 -15.13 -17.95
CA ILE A 617 16.51 -14.64 -17.91
C ILE A 617 17.52 -15.79 -18.09
N PRO A 618 17.39 -16.95 -17.41
CA PRO A 618 18.36 -18.05 -17.56
C PRO A 618 18.42 -18.66 -18.97
N ILE A 619 17.34 -18.59 -19.74
CA ILE A 619 17.21 -19.27 -21.04
C ILE A 619 17.72 -18.39 -22.19
N THR A 620 17.28 -17.13 -22.25
CA THR A 620 17.56 -16.22 -23.37
C THR A 620 18.01 -14.81 -22.95
N GLY A 621 18.10 -14.55 -21.65
CA GLY A 621 18.19 -13.19 -21.11
C GLY A 621 16.87 -12.41 -21.21
N THR A 622 15.78 -13.06 -21.63
CA THR A 622 14.44 -12.51 -21.90
C THR A 622 14.40 -11.48 -23.02
N GLY A 623 13.85 -11.86 -24.16
CA GLY A 623 13.56 -10.98 -25.29
C GLY A 623 12.21 -10.29 -25.11
N ILE A 624 11.13 -11.01 -25.42
CA ILE A 624 9.69 -10.65 -25.45
C ILE A 624 9.34 -9.30 -26.12
N ASN A 625 10.34 -8.68 -26.74
CA ASN A 625 10.31 -7.36 -27.33
C ASN A 625 11.32 -7.33 -28.49
N PRO A 626 10.85 -7.41 -29.74
CA PRO A 626 11.74 -7.45 -30.90
C PRO A 626 12.65 -6.21 -31.04
N ALA A 627 12.17 -5.01 -30.70
CA ALA A 627 12.98 -3.80 -30.76
C ALA A 627 14.13 -3.83 -29.74
N ARG A 628 13.86 -4.30 -28.51
CA ARG A 628 14.88 -4.50 -27.47
C ARG A 628 15.95 -5.50 -27.89
N SER A 629 15.56 -6.59 -28.53
CA SER A 629 16.51 -7.60 -29.01
C SER A 629 17.29 -7.09 -30.23
N PHE A 630 16.64 -6.37 -31.14
CA PHE A 630 17.26 -5.80 -32.34
C PHE A 630 18.24 -4.69 -32.01
N GLY A 631 17.87 -3.73 -31.16
CA GLY A 631 18.78 -2.65 -30.75
C GLY A 631 20.06 -3.18 -30.09
N ALA A 632 19.93 -4.21 -29.25
CA ALA A 632 21.09 -4.86 -28.65
C ALA A 632 21.95 -5.64 -29.67
N ALA A 633 21.32 -6.38 -30.59
CA ALA A 633 22.03 -7.11 -31.65
C ALA A 633 22.82 -6.18 -32.59
N VAL A 634 22.21 -5.07 -33.00
CA VAL A 634 22.85 -4.05 -33.87
C VAL A 634 24.09 -3.44 -33.22
N ILE A 635 24.00 -3.04 -31.95
CA ILE A 635 25.10 -2.34 -31.27
C ILE A 635 26.19 -3.29 -30.77
N TYR A 636 25.83 -4.50 -30.36
CA TYR A 636 26.79 -5.52 -29.93
C TYR A 636 27.50 -6.17 -31.12
N ASN A 637 26.76 -6.45 -32.19
CA ASN A 637 27.24 -6.95 -33.48
C ASN A 637 28.16 -8.18 -33.39
N HIS A 638 27.61 -9.31 -32.93
CA HIS A 638 28.33 -10.56 -32.76
C HIS A 638 27.62 -11.71 -33.49
N GLU A 639 28.37 -12.60 -34.14
CA GLU A 639 27.83 -13.69 -35.00
C GLU A 639 26.76 -14.53 -34.30
N LYS A 640 27.08 -15.14 -33.14
CA LYS A 640 26.12 -15.93 -32.36
C LYS A 640 24.81 -15.18 -32.07
N VAL A 641 24.88 -13.88 -31.76
CA VAL A 641 23.69 -13.08 -31.45
C VAL A 641 22.82 -12.90 -32.69
N TRP A 642 23.43 -12.72 -33.86
CA TRP A 642 22.72 -12.65 -35.13
C TRP A 642 22.13 -14.00 -35.56
N ASP A 643 22.84 -15.11 -35.32
CA ASP A 643 22.36 -16.47 -35.62
C ASP A 643 21.12 -16.87 -34.81
N ASP A 644 20.98 -16.34 -33.60
CA ASP A 644 19.84 -16.57 -32.72
C ASP A 644 18.76 -15.49 -32.87
N HIS A 645 19.04 -14.41 -33.61
CA HIS A 645 18.21 -13.19 -33.60
C HIS A 645 16.78 -13.41 -34.08
N TRP A 646 16.58 -14.30 -35.06
CA TRP A 646 15.26 -14.60 -35.62
C TRP A 646 14.27 -15.10 -34.56
N ILE A 647 14.74 -15.75 -33.50
CA ILE A 647 13.92 -16.26 -32.39
C ILE A 647 13.20 -15.11 -31.70
N PHE A 648 13.86 -13.97 -31.55
CA PHE A 648 13.36 -12.80 -30.85
C PHE A 648 12.44 -11.90 -31.70
N TRP A 649 12.19 -12.27 -32.95
CA TRP A 649 11.11 -11.72 -33.78
C TRP A 649 9.97 -12.72 -33.91
N VAL A 650 10.29 -13.96 -34.31
CA VAL A 650 9.30 -15.00 -34.56
C VAL A 650 8.57 -15.40 -33.29
N GLY A 651 9.28 -15.63 -32.19
CA GLY A 651 8.69 -16.01 -30.91
C GLY A 651 7.70 -14.96 -30.40
N PRO A 652 8.11 -13.69 -30.24
CA PRO A 652 7.22 -12.63 -29.79
C PRO A 652 6.01 -12.39 -30.70
N PHE A 653 6.15 -12.46 -32.02
CA PHE A 653 5.00 -12.28 -32.92
C PHE A 653 4.02 -13.45 -32.85
N ILE A 654 4.49 -14.69 -32.72
CA ILE A 654 3.60 -15.85 -32.50
C ILE A 654 2.89 -15.73 -31.15
N GLY A 655 3.61 -15.36 -30.08
CA GLY A 655 3.02 -15.14 -28.76
C GLY A 655 1.95 -14.04 -28.76
N ALA A 656 2.22 -12.92 -29.44
CA ALA A 656 1.29 -11.81 -29.59
C ALA A 656 0.04 -12.20 -30.42
N LEU A 657 0.22 -12.95 -31.50
CA LEU A 657 -0.88 -13.48 -32.32
C LEU A 657 -1.78 -14.41 -31.49
N ALA A 658 -1.18 -15.34 -30.75
CA ALA A 658 -1.92 -16.26 -29.90
C ALA A 658 -2.70 -15.51 -28.80
N ALA A 659 -2.10 -14.50 -28.18
CA ALA A 659 -2.76 -13.67 -27.17
C ALA A 659 -3.93 -12.86 -27.76
N ALA A 660 -3.74 -12.25 -28.93
CA ALA A 660 -4.79 -11.53 -29.64
C ALA A 660 -5.96 -12.45 -30.00
N ALA A 661 -5.66 -13.62 -30.58
CA ALA A 661 -6.68 -14.60 -30.96
C ALA A 661 -7.46 -15.13 -29.75
N TYR A 662 -6.75 -15.46 -28.67
CA TYR A 662 -7.36 -15.93 -27.43
C TYR A 662 -8.28 -14.88 -26.81
N HIS A 663 -7.80 -13.65 -26.65
CA HIS A 663 -8.59 -12.59 -26.04
C HIS A 663 -9.81 -12.21 -26.90
N GLN A 664 -9.66 -12.08 -28.22
CA GLN A 664 -10.74 -11.60 -29.08
C GLN A 664 -11.78 -12.66 -29.44
N TYR A 665 -11.33 -13.86 -29.81
CA TYR A 665 -12.21 -14.88 -30.38
C TYR A 665 -12.69 -15.87 -29.33
N ILE A 666 -11.86 -16.18 -28.32
CA ILE A 666 -12.21 -17.15 -27.28
C ILE A 666 -12.91 -16.45 -26.11
N LEU A 667 -12.29 -15.42 -25.51
CA LEU A 667 -12.85 -14.77 -24.32
C LEU A 667 -13.99 -13.78 -24.64
N ARG A 668 -13.81 -12.92 -25.64
CA ARG A 668 -14.83 -11.89 -25.98
C ARG A 668 -15.83 -12.31 -27.06
N ALA A 669 -15.67 -13.50 -27.65
CA ALA A 669 -16.56 -14.04 -28.68
C ALA A 669 -16.95 -13.05 -29.80
N ALA A 670 -16.05 -12.13 -30.18
CA ALA A 670 -16.35 -11.04 -31.11
C ALA A 670 -16.85 -11.55 -32.48
N ALA A 671 -16.37 -12.73 -32.89
CA ALA A 671 -16.81 -13.40 -34.12
C ALA A 671 -18.26 -13.94 -34.04
N ILE A 672 -18.72 -14.40 -32.87
CA ILE A 672 -20.09 -14.91 -32.68
C ILE A 672 -21.09 -13.75 -32.73
N LYS A 673 -20.73 -12.59 -32.16
CA LYS A 673 -21.54 -11.35 -32.24
C LYS A 673 -21.65 -10.82 -33.68
N ALA A 674 -20.56 -10.86 -34.44
CA ALA A 674 -20.56 -10.46 -35.85
C ALA A 674 -21.40 -11.42 -36.73
N LEU A 675 -21.25 -12.73 -36.56
CA LEU A 675 -22.04 -13.74 -37.28
C LEU A 675 -23.53 -13.76 -36.87
N GLY A 676 -23.84 -13.45 -35.61
CA GLY A 676 -25.22 -13.28 -35.12
C GLY A 676 -25.92 -12.05 -35.71
N SER A 677 -25.20 -10.94 -35.88
CA SER A 677 -25.68 -9.71 -36.55
C SER A 677 -26.02 -9.93 -38.03
N PHE A 678 -25.34 -10.85 -38.71
CA PHE A 678 -25.69 -11.26 -40.08
C PHE A 678 -26.86 -12.26 -40.16
N ARG A 679 -27.26 -12.87 -39.02
CA ARG A 679 -28.33 -13.88 -38.95
C ARG A 679 -29.66 -13.36 -38.41
N SER A 680 -29.74 -12.12 -37.94
CA SER A 680 -31.02 -11.47 -37.63
C SER A 680 -31.68 -10.95 -38.91
N ASN A 681 -32.74 -11.63 -39.32
CA ASN A 681 -33.51 -11.43 -40.54
C ASN A 681 -34.11 -10.00 -40.69
N PRO A 682 -34.29 -9.54 -41.94
CA PRO A 682 -34.98 -8.31 -42.28
C PRO A 682 -36.50 -8.53 -42.33
N THR A 683 -37.18 -8.54 -41.18
CA THR A 683 -38.63 -8.29 -41.05
C THR A 683 -39.05 -8.40 -39.58
N ASN A 684 -39.23 -7.25 -38.94
CA ASN A 684 -40.41 -6.86 -38.14
C ASN A 684 -40.14 -5.53 -37.43
#